data_AF-A0A6J7RYH1-F1
#
_entry.id   AF-A0A6J7RYH1-F1
#
_cell.length_a   1.000
_cell.length_b   1.000
_cell.length_c   1.000
_cell.angle_alpha   90.00
_cell.angle_beta   90.00
_cell.angle_gamma   90.00
#
_symmetry.space_group_name_H-M   'P 1'
#
loop_
_entity.id
_entity.type
_entity.pdbx_description
1 polymer ?
#
loop_
_entity_poly.entity_id
_entity_poly.type
_entity_poly.pdbx_seq_one_letter_code
_entity_poly.pdbx_strand_id
1 'polypeptide(L)'
;MGDDGRMLSQSRASRFALNSAIAVSAFAVVFTALPAQAAETPAPSTSPSASVAPAPSAAPTVTASPTTTPGGTPTVTPTVTPTPVRSVAATTTPAPTVSASVTPAPSVSVTPGATAVPATPLIAMPAALGSWCRPLFPQTSASKERVAAQQLLSTGTINFGKPGTYRLTEHPDWKPQATSDTSGDRHVNSLNWALPLLFRGVQVQNQAMVDRFRQIMLYWIADHQGKRGAWVDSSIYGGLRTQTLVCAAQTLNDPTITAGAIRDAQTMVKSNAGAKAIAIGTNNTDLIRQTGALAAFCWTSNWPLRDKAWANLVSIANGVIHPDGSDVEGSPSYAVYIEQLLTAVQSAAATCGMPADPIPALRNKLYDFVSQAIRPDFLIESLGDGVSTSLRGTFGSADGQAEWVRTAGKSGTPPTPIYSVYDGGYIFGRAGWQPQPGMPDSYYSLRYSSTRPGTAHTHDDGTGLTLYSKGVTWIGDPGPFRYENSDPLRAFLKTRAAHSALTVGKVTRSRWSGVKKVVGASDWATGGNDTSCVQDNTWKTVTLTRCTQYVRSVDAMIVTDYVNAAAGGKKAKGRFTWQRWQVPPGVDTGYEGSTLVLSKGDKRMDVVKSGTDGWVVDRAQPGGKQGWFTGAWGEKLPGQVVNRQVPIPKQGVRQALVTVFMPHSVGESVPVSIAAAGVTISRNGLTITTPAPMPQLGAPLL
;
A
#
# COMPACT_ATOMS: atom_id res chain seq x y z
N MET A 1 -14.87 -38.06 -27.05
CA MET A 1 -16.31 -38.30 -27.26
C MET A 1 -16.97 -38.09 -25.92
N GLY A 2 -17.73 -37.05 -25.60
CA GLY A 2 -18.32 -35.94 -26.34
C GLY A 2 -19.55 -35.62 -25.51
N ASP A 3 -19.59 -34.47 -24.82
CA ASP A 3 -20.84 -33.83 -24.41
C ASP A 3 -20.64 -32.42 -23.84
N ASP A 4 -21.75 -31.69 -23.92
CA ASP A 4 -21.94 -30.25 -23.90
C ASP A 4 -21.57 -29.46 -22.63
N GLY A 5 -21.27 -28.18 -22.85
CA GLY A 5 -21.11 -27.17 -21.78
C GLY A 5 -21.35 -25.74 -22.27
N ARG A 6 -22.58 -25.41 -22.68
CA ARG A 6 -23.03 -24.03 -22.95
C ARG A 6 -23.16 -23.24 -21.65
N MET A 7 -22.42 -22.13 -21.54
CA MET A 7 -22.61 -21.09 -20.52
C MET A 7 -23.88 -20.28 -20.80
N LEU A 8 -24.77 -20.20 -19.79
CA LEU A 8 -25.92 -19.31 -19.76
C LEU A 8 -25.52 -17.95 -19.18
N SER A 9 -25.64 -16.92 -20.02
CA SER A 9 -25.98 -15.57 -19.59
C SER A 9 -27.43 -15.54 -19.11
N GLN A 10 -27.74 -14.87 -18.00
CA GLN A 10 -28.95 -14.03 -17.91
C GLN A 10 -28.95 -13.20 -16.62
N SER A 11 -28.94 -11.89 -16.82
CA SER A 11 -29.51 -10.90 -15.92
C SER A 11 -30.99 -11.20 -15.68
N ARG A 12 -31.43 -11.19 -14.42
CA ARG A 12 -32.84 -10.94 -14.09
C ARG A 12 -32.94 -9.83 -13.07
N ALA A 13 -33.51 -8.72 -13.53
CA ALA A 13 -34.14 -7.71 -12.72
C ALA A 13 -35.36 -8.32 -12.02
N SER A 14 -35.49 -8.10 -10.72
CA SER A 14 -36.73 -8.35 -9.98
C SER A 14 -37.34 -7.02 -9.59
N ARG A 15 -38.46 -6.68 -10.24
CA ARG A 15 -39.43 -5.72 -9.75
C ARG A 15 -40.13 -6.33 -8.54
N PHE A 16 -40.14 -5.64 -7.41
CA PHE A 16 -41.21 -5.75 -6.43
C PHE A 16 -41.58 -4.34 -6.00
N ALA A 17 -42.79 -3.94 -6.38
CA ALA A 17 -43.48 -2.79 -5.83
C ALA A 17 -43.97 -3.16 -4.43
N LEU A 18 -43.76 -2.28 -3.45
CA LEU A 18 -44.65 -2.17 -2.30
C LEU A 18 -44.76 -0.69 -1.91
N ASN A 19 -46.02 -0.26 -1.81
CA ASN A 19 -46.50 1.06 -1.45
C ASN A 19 -45.96 1.52 -0.09
N SER A 20 -45.67 2.81 0.03
CA SER A 20 -45.86 3.54 1.29
C SER A 20 -46.16 5.00 0.96
N ALA A 21 -47.38 5.39 1.31
CA ALA A 21 -47.93 6.72 1.15
C ALA A 21 -47.12 7.77 1.91
N ILE A 22 -46.89 8.90 1.26
CA ILE A 22 -46.36 10.12 1.88
C ILE A 22 -47.54 10.76 2.62
N ALA A 23 -47.55 10.64 3.95
CA ALA A 23 -48.35 11.49 4.80
C ALA A 23 -47.58 12.80 5.03
N VAL A 24 -48.13 13.88 4.49
CA VAL A 24 -47.73 15.26 4.78
C VAL A 24 -48.10 15.55 6.22
N SER A 25 -47.15 16.02 7.02
CA SER A 25 -47.43 16.68 8.30
C SER A 25 -46.52 17.90 8.38
N ALA A 26 -47.16 19.05 8.12
CA ALA A 26 -46.61 20.36 8.35
C ALA A 26 -46.45 20.59 9.85
N PHE A 27 -45.27 21.03 10.28
CA PHE A 27 -45.12 21.80 11.50
C PHE A 27 -44.37 23.08 11.17
N ALA A 28 -45.11 24.17 11.23
CA ALA A 28 -44.61 25.53 11.18
C ALA A 28 -43.81 25.82 12.46
N VAL A 29 -42.63 26.40 12.32
CA VAL A 29 -41.96 27.11 13.42
C VAL A 29 -41.75 28.55 12.99
N VAL A 30 -42.36 29.41 13.78
CA VAL A 30 -42.50 30.86 13.62
C VAL A 30 -41.17 31.55 13.91
N PHE A 31 -40.77 32.44 13.00
CA PHE A 31 -39.75 33.45 13.25
C PHE A 31 -40.33 34.55 14.15
N THR A 32 -39.68 34.81 15.29
CA THR A 32 -39.80 36.09 16.00
C THR A 32 -38.40 36.63 16.28
N ALA A 33 -38.26 37.94 16.12
CA ALA A 33 -37.00 38.67 16.08
C ALA A 33 -36.82 39.54 17.35
N LEU A 34 -35.53 39.80 17.63
CA LEU A 34 -34.93 40.94 18.40
C LEU A 34 -35.02 40.91 19.95
N PRO A 35 -34.15 41.66 20.69
CA PRO A 35 -32.97 42.46 20.30
C PRO A 35 -31.68 42.20 21.11
N ALA A 36 -30.62 42.90 20.71
CA ALA A 36 -29.30 43.00 21.34
C ALA A 36 -29.30 43.77 22.68
N GLN A 37 -28.37 43.42 23.57
CA GLN A 37 -27.89 44.28 24.66
C GLN A 37 -26.40 44.06 24.96
N ALA A 38 -25.80 45.08 25.54
CA ALA A 38 -24.39 45.45 25.44
C ALA A 38 -23.46 44.92 26.57
N ALA A 39 -22.17 44.93 26.23
CA ALA A 39 -20.97 45.25 27.01
C ALA A 39 -20.83 44.80 28.48
N GLU A 40 -19.69 44.16 28.79
CA GLU A 40 -18.80 44.63 29.86
C GLU A 40 -17.36 44.08 29.72
N THR A 41 -16.40 44.99 29.80
CA THR A 41 -14.95 44.81 29.93
C THR A 41 -14.56 44.39 31.36
N PRO A 42 -13.34 43.84 31.55
CA PRO A 42 -12.46 44.51 32.51
C PRO A 42 -10.99 44.65 32.06
N ALA A 43 -10.35 45.66 32.67
CA ALA A 43 -9.04 46.24 32.41
C ALA A 43 -7.90 45.58 33.24
N PRO A 44 -6.62 46.02 33.12
CA PRO A 44 -5.41 45.21 33.29
C PRO A 44 -4.75 45.31 34.68
N SER A 45 -3.82 44.38 34.98
CA SER A 45 -2.88 44.49 36.11
C SER A 45 -1.41 44.26 35.71
N THR A 46 -0.67 45.38 35.69
CA THR A 46 0.70 45.65 36.17
C THR A 46 1.74 44.52 36.38
N SER A 47 2.90 44.67 35.73
CA SER A 47 4.21 44.13 36.13
C SER A 47 4.72 44.73 37.46
N PRO A 48 5.74 44.14 38.13
CA PRO A 48 7.11 44.64 37.85
C PRO A 48 8.26 43.61 37.98
N SER A 49 9.39 44.04 37.40
CA SER A 49 10.78 43.87 37.86
C SER A 49 11.69 42.82 37.20
N ALA A 50 12.97 43.17 37.19
CA ALA A 50 14.01 42.91 36.20
C ALA A 50 15.16 42.02 36.70
N SER A 51 16.08 41.72 35.76
CA SER A 51 17.41 41.07 35.91
C SER A 51 17.36 39.54 36.02
N VAL A 52 18.21 38.74 35.37
CA VAL A 52 19.63 38.88 34.99
C VAL A 52 19.88 38.09 33.69
N ALA A 53 20.69 38.63 32.79
CA ALA A 53 21.20 37.92 31.63
C ALA A 53 22.38 36.99 32.02
N PRO A 54 22.43 35.71 31.59
CA PRO A 54 23.66 34.95 31.58
C PRO A 54 24.43 35.18 30.28
N ALA A 55 25.73 35.44 30.44
CA ALA A 55 26.74 35.56 29.39
C ALA A 55 26.82 34.32 28.47
N PRO A 56 27.32 34.45 27.24
CA PRO A 56 27.46 33.33 26.31
C PRO A 56 28.55 32.38 26.79
N SER A 57 28.19 31.14 27.10
CA SER A 57 29.16 30.08 27.36
C SER A 57 29.77 29.61 26.05
N ALA A 58 31.10 29.57 26.04
CA ALA A 58 31.98 29.29 24.92
C ALA A 58 31.62 28.00 24.17
N ALA A 59 31.67 28.09 22.84
CA ALA A 59 31.66 26.95 21.93
C ALA A 59 32.91 26.08 22.16
N PRO A 60 32.79 24.74 22.15
CA PRO A 60 33.97 23.89 22.05
C PRO A 60 34.51 23.93 20.62
N THR A 61 35.67 24.57 20.47
CA THR A 61 36.54 24.49 19.29
C THR A 61 36.98 23.04 19.11
N VAL A 62 36.53 22.39 18.03
CA VAL A 62 37.04 21.07 17.65
C VAL A 62 38.34 21.27 16.87
N THR A 63 39.46 21.11 17.58
CA THR A 63 40.80 21.05 17.00
C THR A 63 40.93 19.77 16.15
N ALA A 64 41.02 19.94 14.83
CA ALA A 64 41.45 18.87 13.94
C ALA A 64 42.96 18.68 14.09
N SER A 65 43.40 17.44 14.36
CA SER A 65 44.79 17.03 14.16
C SER A 65 44.84 15.66 13.48
N PRO A 66 45.78 15.43 12.55
CA PRO A 66 45.68 14.38 11.54
C PRO A 66 46.45 13.13 11.96
N THR A 67 45.90 11.91 11.81
CA THR A 67 46.74 10.70 11.85
C THR A 67 46.15 9.52 11.06
N THR A 68 46.85 9.22 9.96
CA THR A 68 47.21 7.90 9.39
C THR A 68 46.15 6.89 8.92
N THR A 69 46.23 6.62 7.62
CA THR A 69 45.74 5.44 6.90
C THR A 69 46.51 4.16 7.28
N PRO A 70 45.81 3.03 7.39
CA PRO A 70 46.20 1.80 6.67
C PRO A 70 44.95 1.21 5.98
N GLY A 71 44.94 0.73 4.72
CA GLY A 71 45.93 -0.08 4.02
C GLY A 71 45.44 -1.54 3.95
N GLY A 72 44.62 -1.88 2.93
CA GLY A 72 44.33 -3.23 2.36
C GLY A 72 43.77 -4.33 3.27
N THR A 73 42.65 -5.00 2.93
CA THR A 73 42.57 -6.27 2.13
C THR A 73 41.33 -7.06 2.67
N PRO A 74 40.78 -8.15 2.07
CA PRO A 74 40.47 -8.53 0.67
C PRO A 74 38.95 -8.72 0.43
N THR A 75 38.57 -8.73 -0.85
CA THR A 75 37.26 -9.19 -1.37
C THR A 75 37.23 -10.72 -1.45
N VAL A 76 36.22 -11.35 -0.83
CA VAL A 76 35.92 -12.78 -1.00
C VAL A 76 34.78 -12.94 -2.00
N THR A 77 35.08 -13.60 -3.13
CA THR A 77 34.11 -14.06 -4.13
C THR A 77 33.75 -15.52 -3.83
N PRO A 78 32.46 -15.90 -3.73
CA PRO A 78 32.10 -17.31 -3.71
C PRO A 78 32.03 -17.88 -5.13
N THR A 79 32.95 -18.79 -5.44
CA THR A 79 32.93 -19.68 -6.59
C THR A 79 32.06 -20.91 -6.27
N VAL A 80 31.06 -21.20 -7.09
CA VAL A 80 30.30 -22.46 -7.02
C VAL A 80 30.83 -23.40 -8.11
N THR A 81 31.47 -24.48 -7.67
CA THR A 81 31.92 -25.61 -8.50
C THR A 81 30.79 -26.64 -8.61
N PRO A 82 30.43 -27.15 -9.81
CA PRO A 82 29.58 -28.32 -9.95
C PRO A 82 30.40 -29.62 -10.04
N THR A 83 29.95 -30.65 -9.30
CA THR A 83 30.48 -32.03 -9.31
C THR A 83 29.63 -32.90 -10.27
N PRO A 84 30.20 -33.92 -10.95
CA PRO A 84 29.67 -34.43 -12.22
C PRO A 84 28.73 -35.63 -12.07
N VAL A 85 27.86 -35.83 -13.07
CA VAL A 85 27.12 -37.08 -13.26
C VAL A 85 27.55 -37.73 -14.58
N ARG A 86 27.77 -39.04 -14.49
CA ARG A 86 28.36 -39.96 -15.46
C ARG A 86 27.72 -39.97 -16.86
N SER A 87 28.61 -40.09 -17.84
CA SER A 87 28.40 -40.49 -19.22
C SER A 87 28.14 -42.00 -19.36
N VAL A 88 27.31 -42.38 -20.33
CA VAL A 88 27.36 -43.69 -21.00
C VAL A 88 27.45 -43.46 -22.51
N ALA A 89 28.52 -44.02 -23.09
CA ALA A 89 28.88 -44.12 -24.52
C ALA A 89 27.85 -44.96 -25.31
N ALA A 90 27.80 -45.08 -26.63
CA ALA A 90 28.36 -44.50 -27.86
C ALA A 90 27.52 -45.13 -29.00
N THR A 91 27.57 -44.63 -30.24
CA THR A 91 27.88 -45.42 -31.46
C THR A 91 27.92 -44.48 -32.68
N THR A 92 28.91 -44.74 -33.52
CA THR A 92 29.44 -44.05 -34.71
C THR A 92 28.72 -44.38 -36.03
N THR A 93 28.51 -43.36 -36.88
CA THR A 93 28.78 -43.23 -38.36
C THR A 93 28.17 -44.30 -39.33
N PRO A 94 27.85 -44.07 -40.63
CA PRO A 94 28.36 -43.03 -41.55
C PRO A 94 27.35 -42.34 -42.51
N ALA A 95 27.86 -41.30 -43.18
CA ALA A 95 27.26 -40.58 -44.30
C ALA A 95 27.14 -41.43 -45.59
N PRO A 96 26.37 -40.95 -46.57
CA PRO A 96 26.90 -40.89 -47.92
C PRO A 96 26.58 -39.59 -48.67
N THR A 97 27.59 -39.10 -49.40
CA THR A 97 27.55 -38.29 -50.63
C THR A 97 26.99 -39.20 -51.76
N VAL A 98 26.27 -38.78 -52.81
CA VAL A 98 26.74 -38.09 -54.03
C VAL A 98 25.54 -37.81 -54.99
N SER A 99 25.65 -36.69 -55.71
CA SER A 99 25.17 -36.37 -57.07
C SER A 99 23.75 -35.88 -57.40
N ALA A 100 23.79 -34.90 -58.29
CA ALA A 100 22.74 -34.04 -58.82
C ALA A 100 21.86 -34.73 -59.86
N SER A 101 20.61 -34.26 -59.95
CA SER A 101 19.80 -34.34 -61.16
C SER A 101 19.08 -33.00 -61.35
N VAL A 102 19.25 -32.44 -62.54
CA VAL A 102 18.66 -31.19 -63.04
C VAL A 102 17.22 -31.47 -63.50
N THR A 103 16.33 -30.45 -63.44
CA THR A 103 15.11 -30.17 -64.26
C THR A 103 13.87 -29.82 -63.39
N PRO A 104 12.96 -28.92 -63.80
CA PRO A 104 13.09 -27.52 -64.22
C PRO A 104 12.37 -26.56 -63.23
N ALA A 105 12.60 -25.26 -63.40
CA ALA A 105 11.97 -24.21 -62.59
C ALA A 105 10.44 -24.16 -62.76
N PRO A 106 9.64 -24.10 -61.67
CA PRO A 106 8.27 -23.64 -61.75
C PRO A 106 8.24 -22.10 -61.68
N SER A 107 7.43 -21.54 -62.56
CA SER A 107 7.10 -20.14 -62.76
C SER A 107 6.87 -19.36 -61.45
N VAL A 108 7.45 -18.17 -61.41
CA VAL A 108 7.17 -17.13 -60.41
C VAL A 108 5.69 -16.74 -60.47
N SER A 109 4.88 -17.25 -59.55
CA SER A 109 3.60 -16.63 -59.21
C SER A 109 3.89 -15.43 -58.32
N VAL A 110 3.89 -14.24 -58.93
CA VAL A 110 3.94 -12.95 -58.23
C VAL A 110 2.80 -12.93 -57.22
N THR A 111 3.15 -13.10 -55.95
CA THR A 111 2.22 -12.80 -54.85
C THR A 111 2.01 -11.28 -54.87
N PRO A 112 0.78 -10.77 -54.87
CA PRO A 112 0.54 -9.33 -54.74
C PRO A 112 1.28 -8.84 -53.51
N GLY A 113 2.19 -7.88 -53.72
CA GLY A 113 3.06 -7.35 -52.68
C GLY A 113 2.24 -6.97 -51.45
N ALA A 114 2.79 -7.32 -50.29
CA ALA A 114 2.39 -6.70 -49.03
C ALA A 114 2.26 -5.20 -49.28
N THR A 115 1.07 -4.66 -49.04
CA THR A 115 0.80 -3.25 -49.18
C THR A 115 1.83 -2.53 -48.31
N ALA A 116 2.80 -1.88 -48.96
CA ALA A 116 3.80 -1.09 -48.26
C ALA A 116 3.03 -0.11 -47.39
N VAL A 117 3.24 -0.21 -46.07
CA VAL A 117 2.78 0.81 -45.14
C VAL A 117 3.34 2.12 -45.69
N PRO A 118 2.51 3.13 -46.00
CA PRO A 118 3.01 4.38 -46.55
C PRO A 118 4.09 4.90 -45.60
N ALA A 119 5.31 5.05 -46.14
CA ALA A 119 6.46 5.52 -45.37
C ALA A 119 6.03 6.81 -44.68
N THR A 120 5.97 6.76 -43.35
CA THR A 120 5.52 7.92 -42.59
C THR A 120 6.52 9.04 -42.88
N PRO A 121 6.10 10.21 -43.38
CA PRO A 121 7.03 11.26 -43.78
C PRO A 121 7.96 11.59 -42.62
N LEU A 122 9.26 11.68 -42.92
CA LEU A 122 10.28 12.00 -41.93
C LEU A 122 9.96 13.34 -41.27
N ILE A 123 10.04 13.38 -39.95
CA ILE A 123 9.91 14.63 -39.20
C ILE A 123 11.30 15.21 -38.97
N ALA A 124 11.37 16.55 -38.91
CA ALA A 124 12.58 17.21 -38.46
C ALA A 124 12.92 16.76 -37.03
N MET A 125 14.21 16.54 -36.78
CA MET A 125 14.68 16.13 -35.46
C MET A 125 14.38 17.22 -34.42
N PRO A 126 13.67 16.90 -33.32
CA PRO A 126 13.42 17.88 -32.27
C PRO A 126 14.72 18.27 -31.55
N ALA A 127 14.92 19.57 -31.33
CA ALA A 127 16.06 20.09 -30.57
C ALA A 127 15.90 19.89 -29.04
N ALA A 128 14.65 19.78 -28.56
CA ALA A 128 14.33 19.61 -27.16
C ALA A 128 13.01 18.84 -26.97
N LEU A 129 12.80 18.30 -25.78
CA LEU A 129 11.53 17.69 -25.39
C LEU A 129 10.46 18.77 -25.16
N GLY A 130 9.21 18.40 -25.41
CA GLY A 130 8.06 19.23 -25.05
C GLY A 130 8.02 19.54 -23.55
N SER A 131 7.58 20.75 -23.21
CA SER A 131 7.52 21.25 -21.82
C SER A 131 6.75 20.34 -20.85
N TRP A 132 5.77 19.57 -21.33
CA TRP A 132 4.99 18.64 -20.49
C TRP A 132 5.65 17.28 -20.26
N CYS A 133 6.69 16.92 -21.01
CA CYS A 133 7.29 15.59 -20.94
C CYS A 133 7.88 15.28 -19.56
N ARG A 134 8.78 16.13 -19.04
CA ARG A 134 9.44 15.89 -17.75
C ARG A 134 8.55 16.16 -16.53
N PRO A 135 7.62 17.14 -16.55
CA PRO A 135 6.61 17.28 -15.49
C PRO A 135 5.70 16.06 -15.32
N LEU A 136 5.31 15.40 -16.44
CA LEU A 136 4.48 14.19 -16.40
C LEU A 136 5.30 12.91 -16.14
N PHE A 137 6.54 12.88 -16.64
CA PHE A 137 7.45 11.73 -16.49
C PHE A 137 8.82 12.20 -16.00
N PRO A 138 8.96 12.46 -14.69
CA PRO A 138 10.23 12.83 -14.10
C PRO A 138 11.32 11.79 -14.38
N GLN A 139 12.54 12.24 -14.64
CA GLN A 139 13.64 11.33 -14.93
C GLN A 139 14.03 10.56 -13.66
N THR A 140 13.97 9.22 -13.72
CA THR A 140 14.34 8.37 -12.58
C THR A 140 15.79 7.89 -12.65
N SER A 141 16.31 7.61 -13.84
CA SER A 141 17.72 7.21 -14.06
C SER A 141 18.10 7.27 -15.54
N ALA A 142 19.14 8.05 -15.87
CA ALA A 142 19.67 8.15 -17.23
C ALA A 142 20.19 6.81 -17.78
N SER A 143 20.80 5.98 -16.92
CA SER A 143 21.30 4.67 -17.32
C SER A 143 20.18 3.68 -17.63
N LYS A 144 19.10 3.66 -16.82
CA LYS A 144 17.92 2.83 -17.09
C LYS A 144 17.21 3.27 -18.36
N GLU A 145 17.05 4.58 -18.57
CA GLU A 145 16.47 5.15 -19.79
C GLU A 145 17.26 4.72 -21.03
N ARG A 146 18.60 4.82 -21.00
CA ARG A 146 19.48 4.36 -22.07
C ARG A 146 19.30 2.87 -22.39
N VAL A 147 19.28 2.02 -21.36
CA VAL A 147 19.14 0.55 -21.54
C VAL A 147 17.77 0.22 -22.13
N ALA A 148 16.70 0.82 -21.62
CA ALA A 148 15.35 0.60 -22.13
C ALA A 148 15.21 1.06 -23.59
N ALA A 149 15.73 2.24 -23.93
CA ALA A 149 15.73 2.75 -25.31
C ALA A 149 16.47 1.79 -26.26
N GLN A 150 17.63 1.27 -25.85
CA GLN A 150 18.38 0.33 -26.66
C GLN A 150 17.63 -0.98 -26.88
N GLN A 151 17.03 -1.57 -25.82
CA GLN A 151 16.26 -2.81 -25.92
C GLN A 151 15.04 -2.66 -26.84
N LEU A 152 14.33 -1.53 -26.73
CA LEU A 152 13.19 -1.23 -27.59
C LEU A 152 13.60 -1.09 -29.05
N LEU A 153 14.75 -0.45 -29.32
CA LEU A 153 15.23 -0.25 -30.68
C LEU A 153 15.80 -1.53 -31.30
N SER A 154 16.60 -2.30 -30.56
CA SER A 154 17.34 -3.43 -31.12
C SER A 154 16.57 -4.75 -31.09
N THR A 155 15.78 -5.01 -30.05
CA THR A 155 15.07 -6.30 -29.88
C THR A 155 13.55 -6.17 -29.83
N GLY A 156 13.02 -4.94 -29.77
CA GLY A 156 11.59 -4.69 -29.56
C GLY A 156 11.11 -5.13 -28.18
N THR A 157 12.01 -5.32 -27.21
CA THR A 157 11.64 -5.84 -25.89
C THR A 157 11.23 -4.73 -24.94
N ILE A 158 10.05 -4.86 -24.36
CA ILE A 158 9.58 -4.09 -23.21
C ILE A 158 9.80 -4.92 -21.95
N ASN A 159 10.38 -4.31 -20.92
CA ASN A 159 10.46 -4.89 -19.59
C ASN A 159 9.56 -4.10 -18.64
N PHE A 160 8.41 -4.67 -18.28
CA PHE A 160 7.50 -4.07 -17.30
C PHE A 160 7.97 -4.28 -15.85
N GLY A 161 9.05 -5.05 -15.64
CA GLY A 161 9.53 -5.47 -14.34
C GLY A 161 8.74 -6.68 -13.85
N LYS A 162 8.09 -6.55 -12.69
CA LYS A 162 7.32 -7.64 -12.08
C LYS A 162 6.18 -8.19 -12.97
N PRO A 163 5.46 -7.38 -13.75
CA PRO A 163 4.48 -7.85 -14.72
C PRO A 163 5.05 -8.63 -15.92
N GLY A 164 6.37 -8.81 -16.01
CA GLY A 164 7.03 -9.59 -17.06
C GLY A 164 7.53 -8.78 -18.24
N THR A 165 7.79 -9.47 -19.35
CA THR A 165 8.34 -8.89 -20.58
C THR A 165 7.37 -9.04 -21.74
N TYR A 166 7.41 -8.09 -22.67
CA TYR A 166 6.55 -8.06 -23.85
C TYR A 166 7.38 -7.76 -25.09
N ARG A 167 7.16 -8.47 -26.20
CA ARG A 167 7.93 -8.30 -27.43
C ARG A 167 7.11 -7.63 -28.51
N LEU A 168 7.64 -6.55 -29.09
CA LEU A 168 7.04 -5.82 -30.19
C LEU A 168 7.51 -6.40 -31.52
N THR A 169 6.56 -6.68 -32.40
CA THR A 169 6.80 -6.78 -33.84
C THR A 169 7.05 -5.40 -34.42
N GLU A 170 7.38 -5.33 -35.73
CA GLU A 170 7.52 -4.05 -36.42
C GLU A 170 6.21 -3.23 -36.31
N HIS A 171 5.07 -3.81 -36.68
CA HIS A 171 3.72 -3.32 -36.35
C HIS A 171 3.10 -4.23 -35.27
N PRO A 172 2.99 -3.76 -34.01
CA PRO A 172 2.43 -4.55 -32.91
C PRO A 172 0.95 -4.89 -33.09
N ASP A 173 0.52 -6.10 -32.68
CA ASP A 173 -0.89 -6.50 -32.68
C ASP A 173 -1.60 -6.28 -31.32
N TRP A 174 -0.85 -5.81 -30.33
CA TRP A 174 -1.30 -5.43 -28.97
C TRP A 174 -1.95 -6.57 -28.16
N LYS A 175 -1.79 -7.83 -28.58
CA LYS A 175 -2.40 -8.98 -27.91
C LYS A 175 -1.61 -9.39 -26.66
N PRO A 176 -2.28 -10.02 -25.66
CA PRO A 176 -1.61 -10.65 -24.53
C PRO A 176 -0.48 -11.60 -24.95
N GLN A 177 0.60 -11.65 -24.18
CA GLN A 177 1.74 -12.55 -24.42
C GLN A 177 2.03 -13.41 -23.19
N ALA A 178 2.44 -14.67 -23.41
CA ALA A 178 2.72 -15.61 -22.32
C ALA A 178 3.88 -15.18 -21.40
N THR A 179 4.72 -14.24 -21.85
CA THR A 179 5.86 -13.69 -21.11
C THR A 179 5.50 -12.52 -20.19
N SER A 180 4.26 -12.04 -20.26
CA SER A 180 3.69 -11.03 -19.36
C SER A 180 2.52 -11.60 -18.59
N ASP A 181 2.28 -11.06 -17.39
CA ASP A 181 1.03 -11.31 -16.68
C ASP A 181 -0.08 -10.38 -17.20
N THR A 182 -1.29 -10.55 -16.66
CA THR A 182 -2.46 -9.73 -17.01
C THR A 182 -2.21 -8.22 -16.81
N SER A 183 -1.35 -7.82 -15.87
CA SER A 183 -1.00 -6.41 -15.68
C SER A 183 -0.10 -5.91 -16.80
N GLY A 184 0.92 -6.70 -17.18
CA GLY A 184 1.82 -6.38 -18.29
C GLY A 184 1.08 -6.25 -19.62
N ASP A 185 0.19 -7.20 -19.91
CA ASP A 185 -0.65 -7.20 -21.12
C ASP A 185 -1.55 -5.96 -21.21
N ARG A 186 -1.97 -5.40 -20.07
CA ARG A 186 -2.75 -4.16 -20.06
C ARG A 186 -1.85 -2.93 -20.15
N HIS A 187 -0.69 -2.95 -19.51
CA HIS A 187 0.30 -1.86 -19.57
C HIS A 187 0.86 -1.63 -20.97
N VAL A 188 0.81 -2.59 -21.89
CA VAL A 188 1.18 -2.32 -23.30
C VAL A 188 0.39 -1.13 -23.87
N ASN A 189 -0.87 -0.95 -23.47
CA ASN A 189 -1.75 0.14 -23.91
C ASN A 189 -1.50 1.49 -23.23
N SER A 190 -0.56 1.56 -22.29
CA SER A 190 -0.20 2.80 -21.59
C SER A 190 0.84 3.64 -22.33
N LEU A 191 1.56 3.04 -23.30
CA LEU A 191 2.55 3.66 -24.19
C LEU A 191 3.75 4.38 -23.52
N ASN A 192 3.69 4.69 -22.23
CA ASN A 192 4.75 5.40 -21.50
C ASN A 192 6.06 4.58 -21.45
N TRP A 193 5.98 3.28 -21.59
CA TRP A 193 7.15 2.39 -21.76
C TRP A 193 7.99 2.73 -22.99
N ALA A 194 7.44 3.43 -24.00
CA ALA A 194 8.16 3.85 -25.20
C ALA A 194 8.94 5.17 -25.03
N LEU A 195 8.64 5.97 -24.00
CA LEU A 195 9.27 7.27 -23.75
C LEU A 195 10.81 7.26 -23.70
N PRO A 196 11.49 6.18 -23.23
CA PRO A 196 12.96 6.13 -23.31
C PRO A 196 13.49 6.34 -24.74
N LEU A 197 12.80 5.86 -25.78
CA LEU A 197 13.18 6.13 -27.17
C LEU A 197 13.14 7.62 -27.49
N LEU A 198 12.05 8.32 -27.12
CA LEU A 198 11.91 9.75 -27.34
C LEU A 198 12.94 10.55 -26.54
N PHE A 199 13.05 10.29 -25.24
CA PHE A 199 13.90 11.04 -24.33
C PHE A 199 15.38 10.90 -24.69
N ARG A 200 15.83 9.65 -24.90
CA ARG A 200 17.20 9.40 -25.32
C ARG A 200 17.45 9.89 -26.74
N GLY A 201 16.52 9.62 -27.66
CA GLY A 201 16.61 10.02 -29.07
C GLY A 201 16.85 11.52 -29.20
N VAL A 202 16.03 12.34 -28.55
CA VAL A 202 16.21 13.80 -28.52
C VAL A 202 17.50 14.20 -27.80
N GLN A 203 17.82 13.60 -26.66
CA GLN A 203 19.03 13.94 -25.91
C GLN A 203 20.32 13.75 -26.72
N VAL A 204 20.44 12.66 -27.47
CA VAL A 204 21.65 12.36 -28.27
C VAL A 204 21.47 12.57 -29.76
N GLN A 205 20.39 13.25 -30.17
CA GLN A 205 20.09 13.54 -31.56
C GLN A 205 20.10 12.29 -32.46
N ASN A 206 19.50 11.19 -31.98
CA ASN A 206 19.36 9.94 -32.71
C ASN A 206 17.98 9.83 -33.38
N GLN A 207 17.95 10.03 -34.70
CA GLN A 207 16.73 10.01 -35.52
C GLN A 207 16.00 8.66 -35.46
N ALA A 208 16.71 7.53 -35.52
CA ALA A 208 16.10 6.20 -35.53
C ALA A 208 15.29 5.90 -34.25
N MET A 209 15.75 6.39 -33.10
CA MET A 209 15.00 6.28 -31.84
C MET A 209 13.71 7.11 -31.87
N VAL A 210 13.78 8.36 -32.37
CA VAL A 210 12.61 9.25 -32.48
C VAL A 210 11.61 8.72 -33.49
N ASP A 211 12.06 8.25 -34.65
CA ASP A 211 11.21 7.67 -35.68
C ASP A 211 10.52 6.41 -35.18
N ARG A 212 11.24 5.52 -34.49
CA ARG A 212 10.62 4.31 -33.91
C ARG A 212 9.58 4.67 -32.85
N PHE A 213 9.86 5.64 -31.98
CA PHE A 213 8.87 6.12 -31.02
C PHE A 213 7.61 6.65 -31.70
N ARG A 214 7.78 7.54 -32.69
CA ARG A 214 6.68 8.12 -33.46
C ARG A 214 5.86 7.04 -34.16
N GLN A 215 6.52 6.09 -34.80
CA GLN A 215 5.87 4.97 -35.50
C GLN A 215 4.98 4.15 -34.54
N ILE A 216 5.46 3.84 -33.33
CA ILE A 216 4.67 3.12 -32.31
C ILE A 216 3.40 3.92 -31.93
N MET A 217 3.50 5.24 -31.76
CA MET A 217 2.32 6.07 -31.46
C MET A 217 1.31 6.04 -32.61
N LEU A 218 1.78 6.15 -33.85
CA LEU A 218 0.92 6.15 -35.04
C LEU A 218 0.23 4.81 -35.25
N TYR A 219 0.94 3.69 -35.08
CA TYR A 219 0.33 2.35 -35.12
C TYR A 219 -0.74 2.18 -34.06
N TRP A 220 -0.44 2.53 -32.80
CA TRP A 220 -1.45 2.41 -31.75
C TRP A 220 -2.69 3.26 -32.07
N ILE A 221 -2.51 4.51 -32.51
CA ILE A 221 -3.60 5.41 -32.90
C ILE A 221 -4.41 4.80 -34.05
N ALA A 222 -3.78 4.29 -35.09
CA ALA A 222 -4.44 3.68 -36.25
C ALA A 222 -5.27 2.45 -35.86
N ASP A 223 -4.72 1.59 -35.00
CA ASP A 223 -5.37 0.34 -34.58
C ASP A 223 -6.53 0.59 -33.58
N HIS A 224 -6.59 1.77 -32.98
CA HIS A 224 -7.54 2.13 -31.92
C HIS A 224 -8.44 3.33 -32.26
N GLN A 225 -8.88 3.44 -33.53
CA GLN A 225 -9.84 4.47 -33.98
C GLN A 225 -11.28 4.22 -33.49
N GLY A 226 -11.64 2.95 -33.27
CA GLY A 226 -12.99 2.54 -32.87
C GLY A 226 -13.23 2.50 -31.35
N LYS A 227 -14.34 1.87 -30.95
CA LYS A 227 -14.65 1.62 -29.54
C LYS A 227 -13.59 0.70 -28.93
N ARG A 228 -12.99 1.13 -27.82
CA ARG A 228 -11.94 0.39 -27.12
C ARG A 228 -12.51 -0.44 -25.97
N GLY A 229 -11.81 -1.51 -25.63
CA GLY A 229 -12.16 -2.35 -24.47
C GLY A 229 -12.01 -1.59 -23.15
N ALA A 230 -12.80 -1.97 -22.14
CA ALA A 230 -12.80 -1.29 -20.84
C ALA A 230 -11.41 -1.22 -20.18
N TRP A 231 -10.57 -2.23 -20.38
CA TRP A 231 -9.21 -2.24 -19.84
C TRP A 231 -8.25 -1.32 -20.60
N VAL A 232 -8.45 -1.09 -21.90
CA VAL A 232 -7.65 -0.13 -22.68
C VAL A 232 -7.88 1.30 -22.18
N ASP A 233 -9.13 1.63 -21.84
CA ASP A 233 -9.53 2.96 -21.33
C ASP A 233 -9.61 3.05 -19.79
N SER A 234 -9.18 2.02 -19.08
CA SER A 234 -9.15 2.04 -17.61
C SER A 234 -8.17 3.10 -17.11
N SER A 235 -8.42 3.61 -15.90
CA SER A 235 -7.88 4.88 -15.42
C SER A 235 -6.35 4.98 -15.48
N ILE A 236 -5.66 3.92 -15.07
CA ILE A 236 -4.19 3.87 -15.09
C ILE A 236 -3.63 3.86 -16.51
N TYR A 237 -4.07 2.94 -17.37
CA TYR A 237 -3.46 2.77 -18.71
C TYR A 237 -3.90 3.89 -19.66
N GLY A 238 -5.18 4.26 -19.63
CA GLY A 238 -5.69 5.39 -20.39
C GLY A 238 -5.06 6.71 -19.97
N GLY A 239 -4.91 6.95 -18.66
CA GLY A 239 -4.26 8.15 -18.15
C GLY A 239 -2.79 8.28 -18.56
N LEU A 240 -1.99 7.22 -18.34
CA LEU A 240 -0.58 7.19 -18.75
C LEU A 240 -0.42 7.35 -20.27
N ARG A 241 -1.34 6.76 -21.05
CA ARG A 241 -1.35 6.92 -22.50
C ARG A 241 -1.65 8.36 -22.91
N THR A 242 -2.67 8.98 -22.34
CA THR A 242 -2.98 10.39 -22.61
C THR A 242 -1.77 11.27 -22.30
N GLN A 243 -1.11 11.07 -21.15
CA GLN A 243 0.11 11.80 -20.79
C GLN A 243 1.25 11.57 -21.80
N THR A 244 1.45 10.32 -22.24
CA THR A 244 2.46 9.96 -23.25
C THR A 244 2.19 10.64 -24.58
N LEU A 245 0.93 10.62 -25.04
CA LEU A 245 0.51 11.25 -26.29
C LEU A 245 0.67 12.78 -26.25
N VAL A 246 0.43 13.43 -25.11
CA VAL A 246 0.70 14.88 -24.95
C VAL A 246 2.19 15.19 -25.09
N CYS A 247 3.05 14.43 -24.39
CA CYS A 247 4.50 14.59 -24.52
C CYS A 247 4.98 14.36 -25.96
N ALA A 248 4.46 13.32 -26.62
CA ALA A 248 4.76 13.02 -28.02
C ALA A 248 4.30 14.16 -28.96
N ALA A 249 3.06 14.62 -28.80
CA ALA A 249 2.48 15.64 -29.65
C ALA A 249 3.26 16.98 -29.57
N GLN A 250 3.64 17.40 -28.36
CA GLN A 250 4.46 18.59 -28.17
C GLN A 250 5.88 18.48 -28.74
N THR A 251 6.50 17.32 -28.56
CA THR A 251 7.90 17.13 -28.96
C THR A 251 8.04 16.96 -30.46
N LEU A 252 7.12 16.22 -31.07
CA LEU A 252 7.20 15.82 -32.48
C LEU A 252 6.45 16.77 -33.42
N ASN A 253 5.56 17.61 -32.88
CA ASN A 253 4.65 18.47 -33.65
C ASN A 253 3.88 17.71 -34.75
N ASP A 254 3.48 16.47 -34.45
CA ASP A 254 2.77 15.61 -35.39
C ASP A 254 1.24 15.83 -35.27
N PRO A 255 0.53 16.20 -36.35
CA PRO A 255 -0.90 16.46 -36.31
C PRO A 255 -1.76 15.23 -35.94
N THR A 256 -1.34 14.03 -36.36
CA THR A 256 -2.05 12.78 -36.07
C THR A 256 -1.92 12.43 -34.59
N ILE A 257 -0.72 12.56 -34.03
CA ILE A 257 -0.49 12.35 -32.59
C ILE A 257 -1.22 13.41 -31.77
N THR A 258 -1.25 14.66 -32.22
CA THR A 258 -2.03 15.74 -31.59
C THR A 258 -3.52 15.41 -31.54
N ALA A 259 -4.11 15.01 -32.67
CA ALA A 259 -5.51 14.58 -32.73
C ALA A 259 -5.78 13.35 -31.84
N GLY A 260 -4.83 12.40 -31.80
CA GLY A 260 -4.86 11.23 -30.91
C GLY A 260 -4.88 11.62 -29.43
N ALA A 261 -3.99 12.53 -29.01
CA ALA A 261 -3.90 13.04 -27.64
C ALA A 261 -5.21 13.70 -27.19
N ILE A 262 -5.78 14.58 -28.04
CA ILE A 262 -7.05 15.28 -27.75
C ILE A 262 -8.20 14.28 -27.66
N ARG A 263 -8.29 13.31 -28.58
CA ARG A 263 -9.32 12.27 -28.55
C ARG A 263 -9.24 11.44 -27.27
N ASP A 264 -8.04 11.04 -26.88
CA ASP A 264 -7.83 10.25 -25.67
C ASP A 264 -8.20 11.05 -24.41
N ALA A 265 -7.77 12.31 -24.32
CA ALA A 265 -8.14 13.23 -23.24
C ALA A 265 -9.66 13.45 -23.14
N GLN A 266 -10.36 13.56 -24.27
CA GLN A 266 -11.82 13.67 -24.29
C GLN A 266 -12.48 12.40 -23.73
N THR A 267 -11.97 11.21 -24.06
CA THR A 267 -12.45 9.95 -23.46
C THR A 267 -12.19 9.93 -21.95
N MET A 268 -11.00 10.34 -21.51
CA MET A 268 -10.62 10.38 -20.09
C MET A 268 -11.46 11.37 -19.28
N VAL A 269 -11.84 12.51 -19.84
CA VAL A 269 -12.74 13.47 -19.15
C VAL A 269 -14.21 13.06 -19.22
N LYS A 270 -14.70 12.56 -20.37
CA LYS A 270 -16.10 12.14 -20.51
C LYS A 270 -16.46 10.96 -19.62
N SER A 271 -15.57 9.98 -19.52
CA SER A 271 -15.77 8.79 -18.68
C SER A 271 -15.84 9.11 -17.19
N ASN A 272 -15.36 10.29 -16.78
CA ASN A 272 -15.50 10.82 -15.44
C ASN A 272 -16.60 11.89 -15.43
N ALA A 273 -17.86 11.44 -15.35
CA ALA A 273 -19.03 12.31 -15.38
C ALA A 273 -19.12 13.15 -14.10
N GLY A 274 -18.36 14.25 -14.09
CA GLY A 274 -18.51 15.47 -13.31
C GLY A 274 -18.72 15.30 -11.81
N ALA A 275 -17.73 15.72 -11.00
CA ALA A 275 -17.91 16.24 -9.65
C ALA A 275 -19.13 15.69 -8.88
N LYS A 276 -19.28 14.36 -8.77
CA LYS A 276 -20.24 13.80 -7.83
C LYS A 276 -19.66 14.08 -6.46
N ALA A 277 -20.37 14.90 -5.68
CA ALA A 277 -19.98 15.28 -4.32
C ALA A 277 -19.40 14.07 -3.59
N ILE A 278 -18.11 14.18 -3.27
CA ILE A 278 -17.28 13.26 -2.48
C ILE A 278 -17.88 11.85 -2.41
N ALA A 279 -17.83 11.11 -3.52
CA ALA A 279 -17.97 9.67 -3.41
C ALA A 279 -16.68 9.18 -2.76
N ILE A 280 -16.72 8.99 -1.44
CA ILE A 280 -15.80 8.12 -0.69
C ILE A 280 -15.88 6.75 -1.41
N GLY A 281 -15.05 6.56 -2.42
CA GLY A 281 -15.34 5.62 -3.52
C GLY A 281 -14.43 5.73 -4.75
N THR A 282 -13.74 6.85 -4.95
CA THR A 282 -12.91 7.07 -6.15
C THR A 282 -11.64 6.21 -6.16
N ASN A 283 -11.22 5.77 -7.34
CA ASN A 283 -9.99 5.01 -7.57
C ASN A 283 -8.82 5.99 -7.68
N ASN A 284 -7.73 5.80 -6.91
CA ASN A 284 -6.57 6.71 -6.95
C ASN A 284 -6.02 6.92 -8.37
N THR A 285 -6.14 5.92 -9.25
CA THR A 285 -5.63 5.98 -10.62
C THR A 285 -6.45 6.92 -11.51
N ASP A 286 -7.61 7.40 -11.06
CA ASP A 286 -8.33 8.49 -11.73
C ASP A 286 -7.56 9.82 -11.65
N LEU A 287 -6.65 10.01 -10.69
CA LEU A 287 -5.73 11.15 -10.69
C LEU A 287 -4.85 11.12 -11.94
N ILE A 288 -4.25 9.97 -12.27
CA ILE A 288 -3.42 9.78 -13.48
C ILE A 288 -4.24 10.12 -14.74
N ARG A 289 -5.47 9.61 -14.81
CA ARG A 289 -6.42 9.84 -15.89
C ARG A 289 -6.65 11.33 -16.12
N GLN A 290 -7.02 12.07 -15.07
CA GLN A 290 -7.36 13.48 -15.22
C GLN A 290 -6.11 14.37 -15.36
N THR A 291 -4.94 13.98 -14.82
CA THR A 291 -3.68 14.68 -15.07
C THR A 291 -3.32 14.68 -16.55
N GLY A 292 -3.49 13.55 -17.25
CA GLY A 292 -3.28 13.48 -18.70
C GLY A 292 -4.23 14.38 -19.48
N ALA A 293 -5.52 14.39 -19.08
CA ALA A 293 -6.50 15.27 -19.69
C ALA A 293 -6.21 16.76 -19.46
N LEU A 294 -5.85 17.14 -18.23
CA LEU A 294 -5.45 18.50 -17.88
C LEU A 294 -4.29 18.96 -18.78
N ALA A 295 -3.26 18.13 -18.92
CA ALA A 295 -2.12 18.42 -19.77
C ALA A 295 -2.52 18.66 -21.24
N ALA A 296 -3.33 17.77 -21.81
CA ALA A 296 -3.78 17.88 -23.20
C ALA A 296 -4.59 19.16 -23.45
N PHE A 297 -5.57 19.45 -22.59
CA PHE A 297 -6.43 20.61 -22.76
C PHE A 297 -5.75 21.93 -22.42
N CYS A 298 -4.78 21.91 -21.49
CA CYS A 298 -4.01 23.09 -21.20
C CYS A 298 -3.08 23.48 -22.35
N TRP A 299 -2.30 22.53 -22.85
CA TRP A 299 -1.39 22.78 -23.96
C TRP A 299 -2.12 23.26 -25.22
N THR A 300 -3.29 22.68 -25.51
CA THR A 300 -4.11 23.03 -26.69
C THR A 300 -5.03 24.23 -26.46
N SER A 301 -4.93 24.92 -25.32
CA SER A 301 -5.76 26.07 -24.96
C SER A 301 -7.28 25.80 -24.95
N ASN A 302 -7.70 24.55 -24.67
CA ASN A 302 -9.11 24.19 -24.50
C ASN A 302 -9.55 24.42 -23.05
N TRP A 303 -9.74 25.69 -22.71
CA TRP A 303 -10.01 26.14 -21.33
C TRP A 303 -11.22 25.49 -20.66
N PRO A 304 -12.39 25.32 -21.31
CA PRO A 304 -13.54 24.67 -20.67
C PRO A 304 -13.27 23.21 -20.25
N LEU A 305 -12.57 22.43 -21.09
CA LEU A 305 -12.24 21.03 -20.75
C LEU A 305 -11.05 20.93 -19.79
N ARG A 306 -10.13 21.89 -19.83
CA ARG A 306 -9.03 22.05 -18.87
C ARG A 306 -9.57 22.31 -17.46
N ASP A 307 -10.54 23.22 -17.32
CA ASP A 307 -11.19 23.54 -16.04
C ASP A 307 -12.00 22.35 -15.53
N LYS A 308 -12.68 21.61 -16.42
CA LYS A 308 -13.38 20.38 -16.07
C LYS A 308 -12.43 19.28 -15.57
N ALA A 309 -11.29 19.08 -16.24
CA ALA A 309 -10.28 18.11 -15.79
C ALA A 309 -9.71 18.49 -14.41
N TRP A 310 -9.46 19.78 -14.18
CA TRP A 310 -9.05 20.28 -12.86
C TRP A 310 -10.10 20.05 -11.78
N ALA A 311 -11.37 20.40 -12.03
CA ALA A 311 -12.45 20.15 -11.08
C ALA A 311 -12.59 18.66 -10.73
N ASN A 312 -12.40 17.78 -11.72
CA ASN A 312 -12.35 16.34 -11.49
C ASN A 312 -11.16 15.95 -10.61
N LEU A 313 -9.96 16.46 -10.87
CA LEU A 313 -8.76 16.20 -10.04
C LEU A 313 -9.00 16.58 -8.58
N VAL A 314 -9.53 17.78 -8.32
CA VAL A 314 -9.86 18.24 -6.97
C VAL A 314 -10.89 17.34 -6.31
N SER A 315 -11.94 16.94 -7.04
CA SER A 315 -12.96 16.02 -6.52
C SER A 315 -12.40 14.63 -6.20
N ILE A 316 -11.51 14.09 -7.04
CA ILE A 316 -10.85 12.80 -6.83
C ILE A 316 -9.93 12.89 -5.60
N ALA A 317 -9.10 13.93 -5.52
CA ALA A 317 -8.14 14.13 -4.43
C ALA A 317 -8.84 14.16 -3.06
N ASN A 318 -10.00 14.82 -2.96
CA ASN A 318 -10.82 14.82 -1.75
C ASN A 318 -11.48 13.46 -1.44
N GLY A 319 -11.66 12.60 -2.44
CA GLY A 319 -12.28 11.28 -2.28
C GLY A 319 -11.30 10.15 -1.96
N VAL A 320 -9.99 10.39 -2.08
CA VAL A 320 -8.94 9.39 -1.84
C VAL A 320 -8.20 9.56 -0.50
N ILE A 321 -8.57 10.59 0.28
CA ILE A 321 -8.00 10.87 1.61
C ILE A 321 -9.17 11.14 2.56
N HIS A 322 -9.17 10.51 3.73
CA HIS A 322 -10.12 10.81 4.78
C HIS A 322 -9.90 12.22 5.35
N PRO A 323 -10.91 12.84 6.01
CA PRO A 323 -10.75 14.16 6.62
C PRO A 323 -9.56 14.27 7.58
N ASP A 324 -9.26 13.19 8.29
CA ASP A 324 -8.15 13.02 9.25
C ASP A 324 -6.78 12.74 8.61
N GLY A 325 -6.70 12.67 7.27
CA GLY A 325 -5.47 12.45 6.52
C GLY A 325 -5.12 11.00 6.24
N SER A 326 -5.86 10.03 6.77
CA SER A 326 -5.63 8.61 6.47
C SER A 326 -6.06 8.22 5.06
N ASP A 327 -5.42 7.18 4.51
CA ASP A 327 -5.80 6.66 3.19
C ASP A 327 -7.12 5.89 3.24
N VAL A 328 -7.84 5.93 2.13
CA VAL A 328 -9.08 5.17 1.93
C VAL A 328 -8.84 3.76 1.39
N GLU A 329 -7.60 3.42 1.03
CA GLU A 329 -7.20 2.18 0.33
C GLU A 329 -6.97 1.02 1.31
N GLY A 330 -6.85 1.34 2.60
CA GLY A 330 -6.56 0.40 3.69
C GLY A 330 -5.11 -0.08 3.71
N SER A 331 -4.19 0.69 3.09
CA SER A 331 -2.74 0.44 3.14
C SER A 331 -1.93 1.75 3.26
N PRO A 332 -1.05 1.90 4.27
CA PRO A 332 -0.19 3.07 4.40
C PRO A 332 0.77 3.26 3.21
N SER A 333 1.21 2.17 2.56
CA SER A 333 1.99 2.27 1.32
C SER A 333 1.21 2.92 0.18
N TYR A 334 -0.12 2.83 0.19
CA TYR A 334 -0.96 3.52 -0.78
C TYR A 334 -1.18 5.00 -0.45
N ALA A 335 -1.10 5.43 0.81
CA ALA A 335 -0.97 6.87 1.13
C ALA A 335 0.27 7.47 0.47
N VAL A 336 1.41 6.78 0.52
CA VAL A 336 2.65 7.21 -0.14
C VAL A 336 2.45 7.31 -1.65
N TYR A 337 1.78 6.33 -2.25
CA TYR A 337 1.49 6.36 -3.68
C TYR A 337 0.52 7.50 -4.06
N ILE A 338 -0.53 7.74 -3.28
CA ILE A 338 -1.45 8.87 -3.48
C ILE A 338 -0.70 10.21 -3.38
N GLU A 339 0.23 10.35 -2.42
CA GLU A 339 1.08 11.54 -2.29
C GLU A 339 1.90 11.80 -3.56
N GLN A 340 2.47 10.76 -4.17
CA GLN A 340 3.20 10.86 -5.44
C GLN A 340 2.27 11.29 -6.58
N LEU A 341 1.06 10.75 -6.65
CA LEU A 341 0.07 11.15 -7.65
C LEU A 341 -0.32 12.63 -7.49
N LEU A 342 -0.52 13.10 -6.27
CA LEU A 342 -0.82 14.50 -5.99
C LEU A 342 0.36 15.43 -6.29
N THR A 343 1.60 14.96 -6.12
CA THR A 343 2.80 15.67 -6.57
C THR A 343 2.78 15.86 -8.08
N ALA A 344 2.42 14.82 -8.84
CA ALA A 344 2.28 14.91 -10.29
C ALA A 344 1.14 15.86 -10.71
N VAL A 345 0.03 15.88 -9.97
CA VAL A 345 -1.07 16.84 -10.17
C VAL A 345 -0.60 18.28 -9.95
N GLN A 346 0.14 18.54 -8.87
CA GLN A 346 0.68 19.87 -8.58
C GLN A 346 1.68 20.32 -9.66
N SER A 347 2.56 19.41 -10.10
CA SER A 347 3.49 19.65 -11.21
C SER A 347 2.75 20.00 -12.51
N ALA A 348 1.66 19.28 -12.82
CA ALA A 348 0.82 19.56 -13.98
C ALA A 348 0.11 20.92 -13.88
N ALA A 349 -0.43 21.29 -12.72
CA ALA A 349 -1.04 22.60 -12.50
C ALA A 349 -0.01 23.74 -12.71
N ALA A 350 1.18 23.60 -12.14
CA ALA A 350 2.27 24.56 -12.33
C ALA A 350 2.69 24.69 -13.80
N THR A 351 2.82 23.56 -14.51
CA THR A 351 3.12 23.56 -15.95
C THR A 351 2.01 24.24 -16.77
N CYS A 352 0.76 24.16 -16.30
CA CYS A 352 -0.37 24.84 -16.91
C CYS A 352 -0.49 26.34 -16.53
N GLY A 353 0.37 26.85 -15.64
CA GLY A 353 0.25 28.21 -15.12
C GLY A 353 -0.98 28.41 -14.23
N MET A 354 -1.47 27.36 -13.57
CA MET A 354 -2.64 27.39 -12.68
C MET A 354 -2.23 27.29 -11.20
N PRO A 355 -3.01 27.90 -10.28
CA PRO A 355 -2.89 27.60 -8.86
C PRO A 355 -3.22 26.12 -8.61
N ALA A 356 -2.47 25.48 -7.71
CA ALA A 356 -2.62 24.07 -7.41
C ALA A 356 -3.60 23.77 -6.25
N ASP A 357 -4.21 24.78 -5.64
CA ASP A 357 -5.09 24.57 -4.49
C ASP A 357 -6.35 23.75 -4.83
N PRO A 358 -6.79 22.84 -3.93
CA PRO A 358 -6.29 22.57 -2.57
C PRO A 358 -5.25 21.43 -2.49
N ILE A 359 -4.60 21.06 -3.60
CA ILE A 359 -3.75 19.85 -3.67
C ILE A 359 -2.60 19.86 -2.66
N PRO A 360 -1.83 20.95 -2.45
CA PRO A 360 -0.77 20.98 -1.45
C PRO A 360 -1.30 20.72 -0.02
N ALA A 361 -2.45 21.31 0.34
CA ALA A 361 -3.06 21.10 1.65
C ALA A 361 -3.49 19.64 1.86
N LEU A 362 -4.01 18.98 0.82
CA LEU A 362 -4.35 17.55 0.86
C LEU A 362 -3.12 16.66 0.99
N ARG A 363 -2.02 16.99 0.30
CA ARG A 363 -0.73 16.28 0.45
C ARG A 363 -0.21 16.36 1.88
N ASN A 364 -0.28 17.55 2.51
CA ASN A 364 0.21 17.74 3.88
C ASN A 364 -0.50 16.83 4.89
N LYS A 365 -1.79 16.52 4.68
CA LYS A 365 -2.52 15.57 5.53
C LYS A 365 -1.94 14.15 5.49
N LEU A 366 -1.39 13.73 4.34
CA LEU A 366 -0.77 12.41 4.20
C LEU A 366 0.58 12.34 4.94
N TYR A 367 1.29 13.46 5.11
CA TYR A 367 2.59 13.47 5.79
C TYR A 367 2.47 13.08 7.26
N ASP A 368 1.44 13.57 7.96
CA ASP A 368 1.16 13.14 9.34
C ASP A 368 0.84 11.65 9.41
N PHE A 369 -0.16 11.18 8.64
CA PHE A 369 -0.60 9.79 8.65
C PHE A 369 0.52 8.80 8.27
N VAL A 370 1.26 9.06 7.19
CA VAL A 370 2.36 8.18 6.78
C VAL A 370 3.44 8.13 7.84
N SER A 371 3.81 9.28 8.41
CA SER A 371 4.83 9.34 9.47
C SER A 371 4.39 8.57 10.72
N GLN A 372 3.09 8.56 11.03
CA GLN A 372 2.51 7.76 12.12
C GLN A 372 2.56 6.26 11.86
N ALA A 373 2.55 5.83 10.59
CA ALA A 373 2.72 4.44 10.18
C ALA A 373 4.19 3.98 10.06
N ILE A 374 5.16 4.88 10.30
CA ILE A 374 6.60 4.55 10.25
C ILE A 374 7.05 3.94 11.57
N ARG A 375 7.58 2.73 11.51
CA ARG A 375 8.20 2.04 12.65
C ARG A 375 9.54 2.71 13.04
N PRO A 376 10.07 2.44 14.25
CA PRO A 376 11.34 3.02 14.71
C PRO A 376 12.58 2.64 13.89
N ASP A 377 12.53 1.58 13.09
CA ASP A 377 13.56 1.26 12.07
C ASP A 377 13.42 2.07 10.76
N PHE A 378 12.53 3.06 10.72
CA PHE A 378 12.20 3.88 9.55
C PHE A 378 11.67 3.09 8.35
N LEU A 379 11.02 1.96 8.62
CA LEU A 379 10.24 1.22 7.64
C LEU A 379 8.74 1.50 7.85
N ILE A 380 8.02 1.67 6.74
CA ILE A 380 6.56 1.79 6.79
C ILE A 380 5.94 0.44 7.17
N GLU A 381 4.91 0.44 8.01
CA GLU A 381 4.24 -0.81 8.41
C GLU A 381 3.53 -1.48 7.22
N SER A 382 3.66 -2.80 7.12
CA SER A 382 3.21 -3.60 5.97
C SER A 382 1.73 -4.00 6.04
N LEU A 383 0.84 -3.04 6.25
CA LEU A 383 -0.61 -3.28 6.32
C LEU A 383 -1.26 -3.25 4.93
N GLY A 384 -2.23 -4.15 4.72
CA GLY A 384 -2.94 -4.28 3.45
C GLY A 384 -2.00 -4.65 2.29
N ASP A 385 -2.15 -4.00 1.15
CA ASP A 385 -1.21 -4.15 0.02
C ASP A 385 0.09 -3.35 0.18
N GLY A 386 0.64 -3.34 1.40
CA GLY A 386 1.90 -2.70 1.76
C GLY A 386 3.03 -3.70 1.96
N VAL A 387 4.24 -3.30 1.59
CA VAL A 387 5.47 -4.03 1.91
C VAL A 387 6.31 -3.15 2.82
N SER A 388 6.99 -3.73 3.81
CA SER A 388 7.88 -2.99 4.70
C SER A 388 9.07 -2.43 3.91
N THR A 389 9.10 -1.12 3.67
CA THR A 389 10.13 -0.44 2.88
C THR A 389 10.56 0.86 3.53
N SER A 390 11.81 1.24 3.32
CA SER A 390 12.29 2.57 3.70
C SER A 390 11.76 3.62 2.73
N LEU A 391 11.42 4.78 3.29
CA LEU A 391 11.02 5.99 2.56
C LEU A 391 12.13 7.06 2.53
N ARG A 392 13.35 6.67 2.93
CA ARG A 392 14.50 7.57 2.99
C ARG A 392 14.81 8.15 1.61
N GLY A 393 14.95 9.46 1.54
CA GLY A 393 15.25 10.19 0.30
C GLY A 393 14.10 10.32 -0.70
N THR A 394 12.96 9.66 -0.50
CA THR A 394 11.91 9.53 -1.54
C THR A 394 10.53 10.05 -1.15
N PHE A 395 10.27 10.36 0.12
CA PHE A 395 8.94 10.77 0.60
C PHE A 395 8.80 12.27 0.81
N GLY A 396 7.82 12.87 0.12
CA GLY A 396 7.44 14.27 0.24
C GLY A 396 8.56 15.28 -0.04
N SER A 397 8.22 16.56 -0.03
CA SER A 397 9.21 17.64 -0.06
C SER A 397 8.72 18.83 0.77
N ALA A 398 9.65 19.47 1.48
CA ALA A 398 9.45 20.76 2.15
C ALA A 398 8.40 20.81 3.28
N ASP A 399 8.15 19.69 3.97
CA ASP A 399 7.34 19.60 5.19
C ASP A 399 8.14 18.94 6.32
N GLY A 400 7.89 19.32 7.58
CA GLY A 400 8.67 18.85 8.73
C GLY A 400 8.56 17.35 8.97
N GLN A 401 7.36 16.79 8.86
CA GLN A 401 7.09 15.36 9.00
C GLN A 401 7.66 14.57 7.82
N ALA A 402 7.45 15.06 6.60
CA ALA A 402 8.05 14.45 5.41
C ALA A 402 9.59 14.42 5.51
N GLU A 403 10.21 15.52 5.93
CA GLU A 403 11.67 15.61 6.13
C GLU A 403 12.17 14.64 7.20
N TRP A 404 11.42 14.49 8.29
CA TRP A 404 11.74 13.53 9.36
C TRP A 404 11.78 12.10 8.85
N VAL A 405 10.78 11.69 8.06
CA VAL A 405 10.78 10.36 7.41
C VAL A 405 11.93 10.23 6.40
N ARG A 406 12.10 11.24 5.54
CA ARG A 406 13.06 11.22 4.42
C ARG A 406 14.51 11.20 4.89
N THR A 407 14.80 11.74 6.07
CA THR A 407 16.15 11.78 6.66
C THR A 407 16.39 10.74 7.74
N ALA A 408 15.40 9.88 8.01
CA ALA A 408 15.44 8.92 9.10
C ALA A 408 15.69 9.59 10.47
N GLY A 409 14.94 10.67 10.74
CA GLY A 409 14.93 11.39 12.00
C GLY A 409 16.13 12.31 12.25
N LYS A 410 17.01 12.51 11.26
CA LYS A 410 18.19 13.38 11.38
C LYS A 410 17.85 14.87 11.31
N SER A 411 16.78 15.22 10.61
CA SER A 411 16.22 16.58 10.50
C SER A 411 14.70 16.50 10.39
N GLY A 412 14.02 17.65 10.35
CA GLY A 412 12.56 17.70 10.35
C GLY A 412 11.97 17.48 11.75
N THR A 413 10.66 17.27 11.80
CA THR A 413 9.90 17.12 13.05
C THR A 413 9.03 15.87 12.98
N PRO A 414 9.13 14.94 13.94
CA PRO A 414 8.20 13.81 13.99
C PRO A 414 6.76 14.30 14.17
N PRO A 415 5.75 13.53 13.75
CA PRO A 415 4.36 13.91 13.99
C PRO A 415 4.03 13.82 15.49
N THR A 416 3.10 14.65 15.95
CA THR A 416 2.54 14.57 17.31
C THR A 416 1.04 14.37 17.19
N PRO A 417 0.41 13.46 17.95
CA PRO A 417 0.89 12.75 19.16
C PRO A 417 1.66 11.43 18.91
N ILE A 418 2.07 10.70 19.97
CA ILE A 418 2.62 9.33 19.88
C ILE A 418 1.56 8.21 19.89
N TYR A 419 0.28 8.60 19.96
CA TYR A 419 -0.87 7.70 19.85
C TYR A 419 -1.93 8.35 18.96
N SER A 420 -2.29 7.70 17.86
CA SER A 420 -3.19 8.26 16.86
C SER A 420 -4.22 7.23 16.39
N VAL A 421 -5.42 7.71 16.11
CA VAL A 421 -6.56 6.91 15.67
C VAL A 421 -7.11 7.53 14.40
N TYR A 422 -7.25 6.73 13.35
CA TYR A 422 -7.65 7.18 12.02
C TYR A 422 -8.87 6.42 11.49
N ASP A 423 -9.83 7.15 10.92
CA ASP A 423 -11.06 6.68 10.27
C ASP A 423 -10.82 5.76 9.07
N GLY A 424 -9.60 5.75 8.51
CA GLY A 424 -9.10 4.73 7.59
C GLY A 424 -9.00 3.32 8.18
N GLY A 425 -9.24 3.15 9.49
CA GLY A 425 -9.25 1.87 10.18
C GLY A 425 -7.96 1.54 10.92
N TYR A 426 -7.24 2.57 11.38
CA TYR A 426 -5.91 2.42 11.99
C TYR A 426 -5.88 2.99 13.40
N ILE A 427 -5.13 2.31 14.25
CA ILE A 427 -4.63 2.87 15.50
C ILE A 427 -3.13 2.62 15.50
N PHE A 428 -2.35 3.67 15.73
CA PHE A 428 -0.90 3.58 15.89
C PHE A 428 -0.53 4.08 17.28
N GLY A 429 0.35 3.36 17.97
CA GLY A 429 0.88 3.79 19.26
C GLY A 429 2.37 3.45 19.36
N ARG A 430 3.11 4.26 20.11
CA ARG A 430 4.55 4.08 20.30
C ARG A 430 5.05 4.58 21.65
N ALA A 431 6.24 4.13 22.02
CA ALA A 431 6.98 4.61 23.19
C ALA A 431 7.42 6.08 23.02
N GLY A 432 7.88 6.43 21.82
CA GLY A 432 8.38 7.76 21.46
C GLY A 432 8.92 7.77 20.03
N TRP A 433 9.44 8.93 19.59
CA TRP A 433 9.94 9.13 18.22
C TRP A 433 11.45 8.99 18.06
N GLN A 434 12.20 9.23 19.14
CA GLN A 434 13.67 9.21 19.15
C GLN A 434 14.15 8.41 20.36
N PRO A 435 13.94 7.08 20.37
CA PRO A 435 14.41 6.24 21.46
C PRO A 435 15.94 6.32 21.55
N GLN A 436 16.45 6.66 22.73
CA GLN A 436 17.89 6.57 23.01
C GLN A 436 18.32 5.10 23.10
N PRO A 437 19.60 4.76 22.87
CA PRO A 437 20.09 3.40 23.06
C PRO A 437 19.70 2.84 24.44
N GLY A 438 19.08 1.66 24.46
CA GLY A 438 18.60 1.01 25.68
C GLY A 438 17.21 1.44 26.15
N MET A 439 16.65 2.55 25.64
CA MET A 439 15.29 2.99 25.94
C MET A 439 14.25 2.22 25.10
N PRO A 440 12.99 2.17 25.55
CA PRO A 440 11.89 1.59 24.78
C PRO A 440 11.73 2.23 23.40
N ASP A 441 11.70 1.39 22.37
CA ASP A 441 11.39 1.71 20.98
C ASP A 441 10.12 0.97 20.52
N SER A 442 9.21 0.67 21.44
CA SER A 442 8.01 -0.07 21.07
C SER A 442 7.10 0.73 20.15
N TYR A 443 6.55 0.05 19.14
CA TYR A 443 5.55 0.56 18.21
C TYR A 443 4.54 -0.55 17.91
N TYR A 444 3.27 -0.20 17.78
CA TYR A 444 2.23 -1.15 17.41
C TYR A 444 1.19 -0.52 16.50
N SER A 445 0.52 -1.37 15.72
CA SER A 445 -0.68 -1.00 14.98
C SER A 445 -1.85 -1.91 15.34
N LEU A 446 -3.06 -1.36 15.46
CA LEU A 446 -4.30 -2.12 15.64
C LEU A 446 -5.29 -1.75 14.54
N ARG A 447 -5.89 -2.75 13.90
CA ARG A 447 -6.78 -2.59 12.75
C ARG A 447 -8.25 -2.67 13.13
N TYR A 448 -9.05 -1.79 12.54
CA TYR A 448 -10.51 -1.89 12.48
C TYR A 448 -11.01 -1.58 11.07
N SER A 449 -12.31 -1.70 10.83
CA SER A 449 -12.85 -1.40 9.51
C SER A 449 -12.81 0.11 9.25
N SER A 450 -12.20 0.48 8.12
CA SER A 450 -12.38 1.80 7.52
C SER A 450 -13.87 2.11 7.39
N THR A 451 -14.20 3.41 7.47
CA THR A 451 -15.52 3.92 7.08
C THR A 451 -15.85 3.66 5.60
N ARG A 452 -14.84 3.29 4.79
CA ARG A 452 -14.97 2.82 3.40
C ARG A 452 -14.44 1.38 3.23
N PRO A 453 -15.19 0.36 3.64
CA PRO A 453 -14.73 -1.02 3.50
C PRO A 453 -14.71 -1.47 2.02
N GLY A 454 -13.80 -2.38 1.69
CA GLY A 454 -13.84 -3.12 0.42
C GLY A 454 -13.12 -2.47 -0.77
N THR A 455 -12.18 -1.55 -0.52
CA THR A 455 -11.24 -1.09 -1.55
C THR A 455 -10.26 -2.20 -1.96
N ALA A 456 -9.60 -2.04 -3.12
CA ALA A 456 -8.83 -3.12 -3.75
C ALA A 456 -7.67 -3.63 -2.87
N HIS A 457 -7.09 -2.71 -2.09
CA HIS A 457 -5.86 -2.89 -1.33
C HIS A 457 -6.09 -3.18 0.16
N THR A 458 -7.34 -3.09 0.60
CA THR A 458 -7.74 -3.44 1.96
C THR A 458 -7.81 -4.96 2.12
N HIS A 459 -7.25 -5.45 3.22
CA HIS A 459 -7.40 -6.84 3.65
C HIS A 459 -8.51 -6.98 4.69
N ASP A 460 -8.96 -8.20 4.95
CA ASP A 460 -9.89 -8.48 6.04
C ASP A 460 -9.17 -8.58 7.40
N ASP A 461 -8.44 -7.53 7.78
CA ASP A 461 -7.47 -7.55 8.86
C ASP A 461 -7.97 -6.95 10.18
N GLY A 462 -9.27 -6.63 10.29
CA GLY A 462 -9.84 -6.08 11.53
C GLY A 462 -9.52 -6.93 12.76
N THR A 463 -9.28 -6.29 13.90
CA THR A 463 -8.65 -6.85 15.13
C THR A 463 -7.17 -7.24 14.98
N GLY A 464 -6.58 -7.15 13.79
CA GLY A 464 -5.16 -7.40 13.55
C GLY A 464 -4.27 -6.47 14.34
N LEU A 465 -3.23 -7.02 14.97
CA LEU A 465 -2.21 -6.29 15.72
C LEU A 465 -0.82 -6.55 15.12
N THR A 466 -0.02 -5.51 14.93
CA THR A 466 1.44 -5.63 14.77
C THR A 466 2.14 -5.10 16.01
N LEU A 467 3.33 -5.63 16.32
CA LEU A 467 4.14 -5.21 17.45
C LEU A 467 5.62 -5.26 17.11
N TYR A 468 6.26 -4.11 17.22
CA TYR A 468 7.69 -3.88 17.10
C TYR A 468 8.23 -3.44 18.46
N SER A 469 9.35 -4.00 18.89
CA SER A 469 10.07 -3.56 20.10
C SER A 469 11.48 -4.13 20.11
N LYS A 470 12.40 -3.46 20.80
CA LYS A 470 13.82 -3.77 20.91
C LYS A 470 14.47 -3.95 19.54
N GLY A 471 14.08 -3.19 18.51
CA GLY A 471 14.65 -3.34 17.18
C GLY A 471 14.12 -4.55 16.37
N VAL A 472 13.02 -5.18 16.78
CA VAL A 472 12.48 -6.41 16.17
C VAL A 472 10.98 -6.31 15.96
N THR A 473 10.51 -6.64 14.75
CA THR A 473 9.08 -6.92 14.50
C THR A 473 8.74 -8.31 15.05
N TRP A 474 8.17 -8.37 16.25
CA TRP A 474 7.79 -9.63 16.90
C TRP A 474 6.50 -10.20 16.34
N ILE A 475 5.54 -9.31 16.07
CA ILE A 475 4.24 -9.63 15.50
C ILE A 475 4.07 -8.77 14.24
N GLY A 476 3.97 -9.39 13.07
CA GLY A 476 3.88 -8.67 11.80
C GLY A 476 2.53 -8.85 11.09
N ASP A 477 2.39 -8.18 9.97
CA ASP A 477 1.36 -8.46 8.97
C ASP A 477 1.99 -9.20 7.78
N PRO A 478 1.33 -10.20 7.18
CA PRO A 478 1.94 -10.99 6.10
C PRO A 478 2.14 -10.21 4.80
N GLY A 479 1.47 -9.07 4.63
CA GLY A 479 1.51 -8.29 3.39
C GLY A 479 0.82 -9.00 2.21
N PRO A 480 1.02 -8.51 0.97
CA PRO A 480 0.15 -8.87 -0.15
C PRO A 480 0.58 -10.07 -1.00
N PHE A 481 1.85 -10.47 -0.96
CA PHE A 481 2.53 -11.34 -1.91
C PHE A 481 2.53 -10.79 -3.35
N ARG A 482 1.38 -10.78 -4.04
CA ARG A 482 1.21 -10.29 -5.43
C ARG A 482 -0.20 -9.79 -5.70
N TYR A 483 -0.46 -9.15 -6.84
CA TYR A 483 -1.80 -8.65 -7.18
C TYR A 483 -2.77 -9.71 -7.71
N GLU A 484 -2.25 -10.81 -8.26
CA GLU A 484 -3.06 -11.82 -8.94
C GLU A 484 -4.00 -12.54 -7.96
N ASN A 485 -5.29 -12.16 -7.93
CA ASN A 485 -6.25 -12.69 -6.97
C ASN A 485 -6.69 -14.13 -7.28
N SER A 486 -6.42 -14.65 -8.49
CA SER A 486 -6.59 -16.08 -8.78
C SER A 486 -5.54 -16.95 -8.08
N ASP A 487 -4.44 -16.37 -7.61
CA ASP A 487 -3.45 -17.10 -6.82
C ASP A 487 -4.00 -17.49 -5.44
N PRO A 488 -3.93 -18.79 -5.06
CA PRO A 488 -4.50 -19.26 -3.81
C PRO A 488 -3.87 -18.67 -2.54
N LEU A 489 -2.59 -18.26 -2.58
CA LEU A 489 -1.92 -17.62 -1.45
C LEU A 489 -2.39 -16.17 -1.33
N ARG A 490 -2.37 -15.39 -2.43
CA ARG A 490 -2.94 -14.03 -2.45
C ARG A 490 -4.37 -14.01 -1.92
N ALA A 491 -5.23 -14.89 -2.41
CA ALA A 491 -6.61 -14.98 -1.95
C ALA A 491 -6.71 -15.23 -0.43
N PHE A 492 -5.80 -16.04 0.13
CA PHE A 492 -5.74 -16.31 1.57
C PHE A 492 -5.21 -15.13 2.38
N LEU A 493 -4.15 -14.45 1.90
CA LEU A 493 -3.56 -13.29 2.57
C LEU A 493 -4.55 -12.16 2.78
N LYS A 494 -5.56 -12.01 1.91
CA LYS A 494 -6.65 -11.03 2.08
C LYS A 494 -7.71 -11.43 3.13
N THR A 495 -7.59 -12.60 3.76
CA THR A 495 -8.60 -13.12 4.71
C THR A 495 -8.18 -12.90 6.16
N ARG A 496 -9.17 -12.80 7.06
CA ARG A 496 -8.94 -12.67 8.51
C ARG A 496 -7.99 -13.70 9.10
N ALA A 497 -7.95 -14.92 8.55
CA ALA A 497 -7.11 -16.00 9.07
C ALA A 497 -5.61 -15.80 8.81
N ALA A 498 -5.22 -14.93 7.88
CA ALA A 498 -3.83 -14.64 7.56
C ALA A 498 -3.20 -13.59 8.50
N HIS A 499 -4.00 -12.88 9.30
CA HIS A 499 -3.53 -11.79 10.16
C HIS A 499 -3.46 -12.21 11.63
N SER A 500 -2.83 -11.37 12.45
CA SER A 500 -2.76 -11.51 13.92
C SER A 500 -4.10 -11.13 14.55
N ALA A 501 -5.16 -11.81 14.17
CA ALA A 501 -6.54 -11.39 14.37
C ALA A 501 -7.42 -12.54 14.90
N LEU A 502 -8.60 -12.19 15.39
CA LEU A 502 -9.57 -13.18 15.88
C LEU A 502 -10.43 -13.74 14.75
N THR A 503 -10.77 -15.03 14.84
CA THR A 503 -11.79 -15.66 13.97
C THR A 503 -12.71 -16.57 14.77
N VAL A 504 -13.88 -16.90 14.22
CA VAL A 504 -14.82 -17.85 14.81
C VAL A 504 -15.08 -19.00 13.84
N GLY A 505 -14.97 -20.23 14.34
CA GLY A 505 -15.32 -21.44 13.60
C GLY A 505 -16.77 -21.85 13.78
N LYS A 506 -17.36 -22.43 12.73
CA LYS A 506 -18.74 -22.97 12.72
C LYS A 506 -19.82 -21.94 13.07
N VAL A 507 -19.57 -20.68 12.74
CA VAL A 507 -20.55 -19.59 12.85
C VAL A 507 -20.61 -18.87 11.50
N THR A 508 -21.80 -18.54 11.04
CA THR A 508 -21.96 -17.78 9.79
C THR A 508 -21.39 -16.37 9.96
N ARG A 509 -20.61 -15.94 8.97
CA ARG A 509 -20.01 -14.61 8.90
C ARG A 509 -20.75 -13.70 7.91
N SER A 510 -20.93 -12.44 8.27
CA SER A 510 -21.33 -11.35 7.39
C SER A 510 -20.31 -10.22 7.52
N ARG A 511 -19.61 -9.90 6.42
CA ARG A 511 -18.57 -8.86 6.43
C ARG A 511 -19.12 -7.44 6.55
N TRP A 512 -20.41 -7.24 6.27
CA TRP A 512 -21.06 -5.93 6.24
C TRP A 512 -21.06 -5.19 7.59
N SER A 513 -21.08 -5.91 8.71
CA SER A 513 -21.06 -5.29 10.04
C SER A 513 -19.69 -4.71 10.42
N GLY A 514 -18.63 -5.14 9.73
CA GLY A 514 -17.25 -4.70 9.97
C GLY A 514 -16.74 -4.94 11.40
N VAL A 515 -15.55 -4.39 11.65
CA VAL A 515 -14.95 -4.25 12.98
C VAL A 515 -15.00 -2.77 13.33
N LYS A 516 -15.61 -2.41 14.44
CA LYS A 516 -15.79 -1.01 14.85
C LYS A 516 -14.82 -0.65 15.95
N LYS A 517 -14.29 0.57 15.91
CA LYS A 517 -13.67 1.19 17.09
C LYS A 517 -14.72 1.41 18.18
N VAL A 518 -14.42 0.99 19.40
CA VAL A 518 -15.25 1.21 20.60
C VAL A 518 -14.56 2.17 21.56
N VAL A 519 -13.25 1.99 21.76
CA VAL A 519 -12.42 2.87 22.60
C VAL A 519 -11.14 3.21 21.84
N GLY A 520 -10.71 4.45 21.94
CA GLY A 520 -9.36 4.88 21.58
C GLY A 520 -8.97 6.04 22.48
N ALA A 521 -8.13 5.78 23.48
CA ALA A 521 -7.75 6.73 24.51
C ALA A 521 -6.26 6.56 24.82
N SER A 522 -5.60 7.66 25.21
CA SER A 522 -4.21 7.62 25.64
C SER A 522 -3.93 8.75 26.61
N ASP A 523 -3.24 8.41 27.69
CA ASP A 523 -2.76 9.33 28.73
C ASP A 523 -1.27 9.66 28.53
N TRP A 524 -0.76 9.52 27.30
CA TRP A 524 0.66 9.64 26.99
C TRP A 524 1.27 10.99 27.38
N ALA A 525 0.49 12.08 27.35
CA ALA A 525 0.95 13.43 27.69
C ALA A 525 1.42 13.53 29.15
N THR A 526 0.92 12.65 30.03
CA THR A 526 1.35 12.52 31.43
C THR A 526 2.16 11.25 31.67
N GLY A 527 2.68 10.62 30.61
CA GLY A 527 3.45 9.36 30.68
C GLY A 527 2.61 8.11 30.93
N GLY A 528 1.27 8.21 30.83
CA GLY A 528 0.33 7.11 31.08
C GLY A 528 0.26 6.09 29.94
N ASN A 529 -0.83 5.33 29.89
CA ASN A 529 -0.99 4.18 29.00
C ASN A 529 -1.83 4.52 27.75
N ASP A 530 -1.71 3.70 26.71
CA ASP A 530 -2.59 3.78 25.54
C ASP A 530 -3.60 2.64 25.63
N THR A 531 -4.90 2.91 25.55
CA THR A 531 -5.96 1.91 25.61
C THR A 531 -6.86 2.00 24.39
N SER A 532 -7.03 0.89 23.68
CA SER A 532 -7.86 0.81 22.47
C SER A 532 -8.73 -0.42 22.49
N CYS A 533 -9.99 -0.32 22.08
CA CYS A 533 -10.88 -1.47 21.94
C CYS A 533 -11.57 -1.45 20.58
N VAL A 534 -11.57 -2.59 19.90
CA VAL A 534 -12.24 -2.79 18.62
C VAL A 534 -13.15 -4.00 18.69
N GLN A 535 -14.40 -3.85 18.24
CA GLN A 535 -15.45 -4.87 18.31
C GLN A 535 -15.81 -5.39 16.92
N ASP A 536 -15.65 -6.69 16.74
CA ASP A 536 -16.04 -7.43 15.56
C ASP A 536 -17.47 -7.96 15.71
N ASN A 537 -18.35 -7.43 14.86
CA ASN A 537 -19.76 -7.80 14.76
C ASN A 537 -20.06 -8.68 13.54
N THR A 538 -19.03 -9.22 12.89
CA THR A 538 -19.17 -9.98 11.64
C THR A 538 -19.70 -11.39 11.84
N TRP A 539 -19.84 -11.88 13.07
CA TRP A 539 -20.33 -13.24 13.36
C TRP A 539 -21.71 -13.19 14.03
N LYS A 540 -22.72 -13.82 13.41
CA LYS A 540 -24.14 -13.63 13.79
C LYS A 540 -24.48 -13.89 15.27
N THR A 541 -23.80 -14.83 15.93
CA THR A 541 -24.10 -15.27 17.30
C THR A 541 -22.93 -15.13 18.26
N VAL A 542 -21.87 -14.45 17.82
CA VAL A 542 -20.63 -14.25 18.58
C VAL A 542 -20.14 -12.84 18.33
N THR A 543 -20.02 -12.04 19.37
CA THR A 543 -19.31 -10.76 19.32
C THR A 543 -17.91 -10.98 19.88
N LEU A 544 -16.91 -10.52 19.14
CA LEU A 544 -15.53 -10.53 19.60
C LEU A 544 -15.10 -9.08 19.85
N THR A 545 -14.46 -8.80 20.97
CA THR A 545 -13.86 -7.47 21.21
C THR A 545 -12.40 -7.66 21.58
N ARG A 546 -11.50 -7.04 20.83
CA ARG A 546 -10.10 -6.96 21.18
C ARG A 546 -9.83 -5.61 21.84
N CYS A 547 -9.36 -5.64 23.07
CA CYS A 547 -8.83 -4.47 23.76
C CYS A 547 -7.33 -4.60 23.94
N THR A 548 -6.59 -3.53 23.68
CA THR A 548 -5.14 -3.45 23.87
C THR A 548 -4.82 -2.35 24.87
N GLN A 549 -3.83 -2.59 25.72
CA GLN A 549 -3.23 -1.58 26.58
C GLN A 549 -1.70 -1.63 26.42
N TYR A 550 -1.11 -0.56 25.90
CA TYR A 550 0.33 -0.37 25.96
C TYR A 550 0.68 0.30 27.29
N VAL A 551 1.36 -0.46 28.15
CA VAL A 551 1.80 0.00 29.48
C VAL A 551 3.22 0.54 29.36
N ARG A 552 3.31 1.87 29.28
CA ARG A 552 4.56 2.56 28.92
C ARG A 552 5.65 2.44 29.99
N SER A 553 5.26 2.46 31.26
CA SER A 553 6.18 2.44 32.40
C SER A 553 7.00 1.14 32.51
N VAL A 554 6.49 0.04 31.96
CA VAL A 554 7.19 -1.26 31.90
C VAL A 554 7.43 -1.75 30.48
N ASP A 555 7.05 -0.96 29.48
CA ASP A 555 7.15 -1.28 28.06
C ASP A 555 6.56 -2.65 27.69
N ALA A 556 5.27 -2.84 28.03
CA ALA A 556 4.55 -4.09 27.81
C ALA A 556 3.25 -3.86 27.05
N MET A 557 2.83 -4.84 26.24
CA MET A 557 1.54 -4.81 25.55
C MET A 557 0.60 -5.87 26.14
N ILE A 558 -0.52 -5.43 26.70
CA ILE A 558 -1.58 -6.30 27.21
C ILE A 558 -2.70 -6.33 26.17
N VAL A 559 -3.09 -7.52 25.73
CA VAL A 559 -4.24 -7.75 24.85
C VAL A 559 -5.28 -8.57 25.59
N THR A 560 -6.52 -8.10 25.61
CA THR A 560 -7.66 -8.85 26.12
C THR A 560 -8.68 -9.05 25.02
N ASP A 561 -8.89 -10.32 24.65
CA ASP A 561 -9.85 -10.74 23.66
C ASP A 561 -11.11 -11.26 24.35
N TYR A 562 -12.18 -10.46 24.33
CA TYR A 562 -13.47 -10.82 24.86
C TYR A 562 -14.28 -11.60 23.83
N VAL A 563 -14.78 -12.76 24.25
CA VAL A 563 -15.71 -13.57 23.47
C VAL A 563 -17.05 -13.56 24.17
N ASN A 564 -18.04 -12.94 23.53
CA ASN A 564 -19.41 -12.91 23.99
C ASN A 564 -20.28 -13.69 23.00
N ALA A 565 -20.75 -14.86 23.42
CA ALA A 565 -21.58 -15.73 22.62
C ALA A 565 -22.84 -16.10 23.39
N ALA A 566 -24.00 -15.91 22.77
CA ALA A 566 -25.26 -16.38 23.34
C ALA A 566 -25.32 -17.91 23.37
N ALA A 567 -26.17 -18.43 24.27
CA ALA A 567 -26.61 -19.81 24.22
C ALA A 567 -27.23 -20.12 22.85
N GLY A 568 -27.00 -21.33 22.36
CA GLY A 568 -27.60 -21.80 21.12
C GLY A 568 -27.96 -23.28 21.19
N GLY A 569 -28.99 -23.66 20.45
CA GLY A 569 -29.43 -25.05 20.35
C GLY A 569 -28.42 -25.95 19.62
N LYS A 570 -28.88 -27.05 19.00
CA LYS A 570 -28.02 -28.04 18.32
C LYS A 570 -27.00 -27.42 17.34
N LYS A 571 -27.36 -26.32 16.67
CA LYS A 571 -26.52 -25.58 15.71
C LYS A 571 -25.28 -24.89 16.34
N ALA A 572 -25.22 -24.76 17.67
CA ALA A 572 -24.08 -24.16 18.38
C ALA A 572 -23.00 -25.17 18.80
N LYS A 573 -23.14 -26.47 18.45
CA LYS A 573 -22.19 -27.52 18.85
C LYS A 573 -20.81 -27.30 18.22
N GLY A 574 -19.77 -27.25 19.07
CA GLY A 574 -18.38 -27.27 18.64
C GLY A 574 -17.91 -25.99 17.96
N ARG A 575 -18.57 -24.85 18.24
CA ARG A 575 -18.06 -23.51 17.93
C ARG A 575 -16.74 -23.29 18.70
N PHE A 576 -15.88 -22.46 18.14
CA PHE A 576 -14.62 -22.07 18.76
C PHE A 576 -14.20 -20.70 18.23
N THR A 577 -13.31 -20.03 18.96
CA THR A 577 -12.55 -18.89 18.43
C THR A 577 -11.09 -19.27 18.27
N TRP A 578 -10.42 -18.67 17.30
CA TRP A 578 -8.96 -18.69 17.20
C TRP A 578 -8.40 -17.34 17.60
N GLN A 579 -7.43 -17.37 18.50
CA GLN A 579 -6.48 -16.29 18.71
C GLN A 579 -5.21 -16.61 17.93
N ARG A 580 -4.79 -15.72 17.02
CA ARG A 580 -3.62 -15.92 16.14
C ARG A 580 -2.66 -14.76 16.22
N TRP A 581 -1.39 -15.08 16.06
CA TRP A 581 -0.26 -14.15 16.04
C TRP A 581 0.71 -14.55 14.93
N GLN A 582 0.92 -13.66 13.97
CA GLN A 582 1.83 -13.87 12.86
C GLN A 582 3.23 -13.48 13.28
N VAL A 583 4.13 -14.46 13.36
CA VAL A 583 5.53 -14.30 13.75
C VAL A 583 6.39 -14.18 12.48
N PRO A 584 7.03 -13.02 12.22
CA PRO A 584 7.75 -12.77 10.98
C PRO A 584 8.97 -13.68 10.75
N PRO A 585 9.51 -13.71 9.52
CA PRO A 585 10.76 -14.41 9.21
C PRO A 585 11.93 -13.94 10.09
N GLY A 586 12.75 -14.89 10.54
CA GLY A 586 13.92 -14.62 11.38
C GLY A 586 13.61 -14.37 12.86
N VAL A 587 12.40 -14.69 13.31
CA VAL A 587 12.03 -14.78 14.73
C VAL A 587 11.74 -16.25 15.05
N ASP A 588 12.44 -16.78 16.04
CA ASP A 588 12.28 -18.16 16.51
C ASP A 588 11.24 -18.26 17.62
N THR A 589 10.57 -19.40 17.71
CA THR A 589 9.59 -19.72 18.76
C THR A 589 10.11 -20.86 19.62
N GLY A 590 10.12 -20.68 20.94
CA GLY A 590 10.48 -21.71 21.91
C GLY A 590 9.65 -21.60 23.20
N TYR A 591 9.95 -22.43 24.18
CA TYR A 591 9.31 -22.38 25.49
C TYR A 591 10.36 -22.32 26.59
N GLU A 592 10.12 -21.48 27.59
CA GLU A 592 10.83 -21.47 28.86
C GLU A 592 9.83 -21.78 29.97
N GLY A 593 9.90 -23.02 30.50
CA GLY A 593 8.82 -23.56 31.32
C GLY A 593 7.51 -23.66 30.53
N SER A 594 6.46 -22.98 30.99
CA SER A 594 5.15 -22.90 30.32
C SER A 594 4.98 -21.64 29.46
N THR A 595 5.93 -20.71 29.49
CA THR A 595 5.87 -19.45 28.75
C THR A 595 6.38 -19.66 27.33
N LEU A 596 5.60 -19.24 26.34
CA LEU A 596 6.08 -19.16 24.96
C LEU A 596 7.02 -17.95 24.86
N VAL A 597 8.21 -18.18 24.32
CA VAL A 597 9.23 -17.15 24.13
C VAL A 597 9.52 -17.01 22.64
N LEU A 598 9.40 -15.80 22.12
CA LEU A 598 9.92 -15.45 20.80
C LEU A 598 11.35 -14.92 20.96
N SER A 599 12.26 -15.29 20.06
CA SER A 599 13.66 -14.90 20.17
C SER A 599 14.28 -14.45 18.84
N LYS A 600 15.21 -13.48 18.95
CA LYS A 600 16.08 -13.03 17.85
C LYS A 600 17.39 -12.52 18.43
N GLY A 601 18.45 -13.32 18.33
CA GLY A 601 19.75 -13.03 18.97
C GLY A 601 19.64 -13.02 20.49
N ASP A 602 20.04 -11.93 21.14
CA ASP A 602 19.95 -11.67 22.58
C ASP A 602 18.61 -11.06 23.03
N LYS A 603 17.69 -10.85 22.09
CA LYS A 603 16.39 -10.21 22.31
C LYS A 603 15.32 -11.28 22.48
N ARG A 604 14.36 -11.00 23.34
CA ARG A 604 13.27 -11.91 23.72
C ARG A 604 11.93 -11.17 23.76
N MET A 605 10.86 -11.92 23.57
CA MET A 605 9.48 -11.50 23.81
C MET A 605 8.75 -12.66 24.48
N ASP A 606 8.45 -12.50 25.76
CA ASP A 606 7.59 -13.44 26.49
C ASP A 606 6.14 -13.23 26.08
N VAL A 607 5.45 -14.32 25.75
CA VAL A 607 4.04 -14.35 25.36
C VAL A 607 3.26 -15.11 26.44
N VAL A 608 2.91 -14.39 27.50
CA VAL A 608 2.20 -14.91 28.67
C VAL A 608 0.69 -14.80 28.43
N LYS A 609 -0.10 -15.79 28.85
CA LYS A 609 -1.56 -15.80 28.58
C LYS A 609 -2.37 -16.31 29.77
N SER A 610 -3.65 -15.95 29.83
CA SER A 610 -4.61 -16.62 30.71
C SER A 610 -4.94 -18.03 30.21
N GLY A 611 -5.25 -18.92 31.15
CA GLY A 611 -5.61 -20.33 30.89
C GLY A 611 -4.40 -21.27 30.75
N THR A 612 -4.66 -22.56 30.89
CA THR A 612 -3.64 -23.63 30.96
C THR A 612 -3.37 -24.35 29.62
N ASP A 613 -4.07 -23.98 28.55
CA ASP A 613 -3.86 -24.55 27.21
C ASP A 613 -2.48 -24.19 26.63
N GLY A 614 -1.97 -24.94 25.65
CA GLY A 614 -0.71 -24.61 24.97
C GLY A 614 -0.92 -23.73 23.74
N TRP A 615 0.13 -23.07 23.26
CA TRP A 615 0.15 -22.52 21.91
C TRP A 615 0.51 -23.60 20.88
N VAL A 616 -0.17 -23.55 19.73
CA VAL A 616 0.22 -24.27 18.53
C VAL A 616 1.06 -23.34 17.66
N VAL A 617 2.18 -23.84 17.15
CA VAL A 617 3.06 -23.10 16.24
C VAL A 617 3.03 -23.75 14.87
N ASP A 618 2.35 -23.10 13.92
CA ASP A 618 2.32 -23.53 12.52
C ASP A 618 3.42 -22.80 11.73
N ARG A 619 4.29 -23.53 11.06
CA ARG A 619 5.34 -22.94 10.20
C ARG A 619 4.90 -22.91 8.75
N ALA A 620 5.42 -21.94 7.98
CA ALA A 620 5.29 -21.97 6.54
C ALA A 620 5.81 -23.30 5.96
N GLN A 621 5.00 -23.96 5.14
CA GLN A 621 5.35 -25.21 4.46
C GLN A 621 5.11 -25.08 2.96
N PRO A 622 5.90 -25.75 2.11
CA PRO A 622 5.63 -25.85 0.68
C PRO A 622 4.19 -26.33 0.40
N GLY A 623 3.46 -25.65 -0.50
CA GLY A 623 2.05 -25.94 -0.80
C GLY A 623 1.03 -25.44 0.24
N GLY A 624 1.48 -25.09 1.44
CA GLY A 624 0.65 -24.47 2.48
C GLY A 624 0.44 -22.96 2.27
N LYS A 625 -0.56 -22.41 2.96
CA LYS A 625 -0.86 -20.96 2.93
C LYS A 625 -0.53 -20.21 4.22
N GLN A 626 -0.43 -20.93 5.35
CA GLN A 626 -0.13 -20.34 6.65
C GLN A 626 1.35 -19.97 6.80
N GLY A 627 1.63 -18.93 7.59
CA GLY A 627 2.98 -18.54 7.98
C GLY A 627 3.81 -17.86 6.89
N TRP A 628 3.25 -17.55 5.71
CA TRP A 628 3.98 -16.85 4.65
C TRP A 628 3.90 -15.34 4.81
N PHE A 629 5.04 -14.67 4.65
CA PHE A 629 5.18 -13.21 4.63
C PHE A 629 5.69 -12.73 3.27
N THR A 630 5.48 -11.45 2.99
CA THR A 630 5.94 -10.79 1.77
C THR A 630 7.22 -10.01 2.05
N GLY A 631 8.34 -10.44 1.47
CA GLY A 631 9.61 -9.69 1.51
C GLY A 631 9.60 -8.53 0.52
N ALA A 632 9.52 -8.88 -0.76
CA ALA A 632 9.18 -7.98 -1.85
C ALA A 632 7.94 -8.48 -2.61
N TRP A 633 7.31 -7.63 -3.42
CA TRP A 633 6.25 -8.10 -4.33
C TRP A 633 6.73 -9.28 -5.18
N GLY A 634 5.96 -10.37 -5.17
CA GLY A 634 6.26 -11.64 -5.85
C GLY A 634 7.11 -12.61 -5.03
N GLU A 635 7.60 -12.22 -3.85
CA GLU A 635 8.45 -13.04 -2.98
C GLU A 635 7.66 -13.57 -1.78
N LYS A 636 7.95 -14.81 -1.40
CA LYS A 636 7.41 -15.43 -0.18
C LYS A 636 8.56 -15.68 0.78
N LEU A 637 8.41 -15.24 2.02
CA LEU A 637 9.34 -15.50 3.10
C LEU A 637 8.69 -16.42 4.15
N PRO A 638 9.38 -17.46 4.63
CA PRO A 638 8.84 -18.36 5.63
C PRO A 638 8.86 -17.69 7.02
N GLY A 639 7.68 -17.59 7.63
CA GLY A 639 7.48 -17.22 9.03
C GLY A 639 6.65 -18.29 9.75
N GLN A 640 5.99 -17.88 10.82
CA GLN A 640 5.25 -18.80 11.71
C GLN A 640 3.92 -18.17 12.16
N VAL A 641 2.97 -19.01 12.56
CA VAL A 641 1.70 -18.60 13.17
C VAL A 641 1.59 -19.25 14.53
N VAL A 642 1.66 -18.44 15.57
CA VAL A 642 1.35 -18.87 16.93
C VAL A 642 -0.16 -18.74 17.11
N ASN A 643 -0.83 -19.83 17.47
CA ASN A 643 -2.28 -19.84 17.58
C ASN A 643 -2.81 -20.76 18.68
N ARG A 644 -4.00 -20.46 19.17
CA ARG A 644 -4.76 -21.35 20.06
C ARG A 644 -6.23 -21.31 19.72
N GLN A 645 -6.88 -22.46 19.89
CA GLN A 645 -8.30 -22.63 19.70
C GLN A 645 -9.01 -22.64 21.05
N VAL A 646 -9.92 -21.71 21.27
CA VAL A 646 -10.72 -21.66 22.51
C VAL A 646 -12.15 -22.09 22.21
N PRO A 647 -12.67 -23.18 22.84
CA PRO A 647 -14.05 -23.62 22.66
C PRO A 647 -15.07 -22.54 23.04
N ILE A 648 -16.18 -22.48 22.30
CA ILE A 648 -17.36 -21.69 22.65
C ILE A 648 -18.48 -22.68 23.02
N PRO A 649 -18.81 -22.82 24.32
CA PRO A 649 -19.86 -23.73 24.79
C PRO A 649 -21.22 -23.51 24.12
N LYS A 650 -22.06 -24.56 24.14
CA LYS A 650 -23.43 -24.46 23.63
C LYS A 650 -24.29 -23.52 24.47
N GLN A 651 -24.05 -23.51 25.78
CA GLN A 651 -24.71 -22.67 26.76
C GLN A 651 -24.38 -21.18 26.59
N GLY A 652 -23.48 -20.83 25.66
CA GLY A 652 -22.95 -19.49 25.54
C GLY A 652 -21.79 -19.26 26.48
N VAL A 653 -21.12 -18.11 26.32
CA VAL A 653 -19.99 -17.72 27.15
C VAL A 653 -19.82 -16.20 27.12
N ARG A 654 -19.37 -15.65 28.25
CA ARG A 654 -18.68 -14.36 28.32
C ARG A 654 -17.33 -14.65 28.95
N GLN A 655 -16.29 -14.64 28.14
CA GLN A 655 -14.92 -14.96 28.57
C GLN A 655 -13.96 -13.89 28.11
N ALA A 656 -12.90 -13.69 28.88
CA ALA A 656 -11.79 -12.81 28.56
C ALA A 656 -10.51 -13.63 28.38
N LEU A 657 -9.86 -13.48 27.22
CA LEU A 657 -8.59 -14.12 26.93
C LEU A 657 -7.50 -13.06 27.03
N VAL A 658 -6.72 -13.08 28.11
CA VAL A 658 -5.64 -12.12 28.33
C VAL A 658 -4.35 -12.69 27.75
N THR A 659 -3.58 -11.85 27.07
CA THR A 659 -2.26 -12.15 26.53
C THR A 659 -1.35 -10.94 26.76
N VAL A 660 -0.17 -11.15 27.32
CA VAL A 660 0.82 -10.12 27.61
C VAL A 660 2.05 -10.41 26.74
N PHE A 661 2.45 -9.41 25.98
CA PHE A 661 3.69 -9.39 25.22
C PHE A 661 4.71 -8.55 26.00
N MET A 662 5.73 -9.21 26.52
CA MET A 662 6.76 -8.59 27.35
C MET A 662 8.13 -8.65 26.66
N PRO A 663 8.57 -7.58 25.97
CA PRO A 663 9.88 -7.53 25.34
C PRO A 663 10.99 -7.35 26.38
N HIS A 664 12.05 -8.14 26.29
CA HIS A 664 13.20 -8.06 27.19
C HIS A 664 14.49 -8.57 26.53
N SER A 665 15.62 -8.39 27.20
CA SER A 665 16.89 -9.00 26.81
C SER A 665 17.15 -10.28 27.61
N VAL A 666 17.99 -11.17 27.08
CA VAL A 666 18.47 -12.34 27.83
C VAL A 666 19.11 -11.88 29.15
N GLY A 667 18.73 -12.52 30.26
CA GLY A 667 19.20 -12.17 31.61
C GLY A 667 18.40 -11.07 32.31
N GLU A 668 17.50 -10.37 31.60
CA GLU A 668 16.58 -9.41 32.21
C GLU A 668 15.40 -10.15 32.87
N SER A 669 15.13 -9.88 34.15
CA SER A 669 13.99 -10.46 34.86
C SER A 669 12.73 -9.61 34.68
N VAL A 670 11.71 -10.19 34.06
CA VAL A 670 10.45 -9.52 33.72
C VAL A 670 9.22 -10.35 34.11
N PRO A 671 9.03 -10.70 35.40
CA PRO A 671 7.94 -11.59 35.79
C PRO A 671 6.57 -10.96 35.48
N VAL A 672 5.71 -11.77 34.85
CA VAL A 672 4.33 -11.43 34.52
C VAL A 672 3.39 -12.45 35.18
N SER A 673 2.36 -11.97 35.87
CA SER A 673 1.27 -12.81 36.36
C SER A 673 -0.07 -12.25 35.90
N ILE A 674 -0.99 -13.16 35.55
CA ILE A 674 -2.35 -12.84 35.13
C ILE A 674 -3.29 -13.48 36.15
N ALA A 675 -4.10 -12.67 36.81
CA ALA A 675 -5.05 -13.09 37.84
C ALA A 675 -6.40 -12.39 37.65
N ALA A 676 -7.40 -12.77 38.45
CA ALA A 676 -8.74 -12.16 38.41
C ALA A 676 -8.71 -10.63 38.70
N ALA A 677 -7.74 -10.15 39.48
CA ALA A 677 -7.57 -8.73 39.76
C ALA A 677 -6.94 -7.93 38.59
N GLY A 678 -6.37 -8.61 37.59
CA GLY A 678 -5.71 -8.00 36.45
C GLY A 678 -4.34 -8.61 36.14
N VAL A 679 -3.48 -7.81 35.53
CA VAL A 679 -2.13 -8.18 35.12
C VAL A 679 -1.13 -7.48 36.03
N THR A 680 -0.21 -8.26 36.61
CA THR A 680 0.93 -7.72 37.36
C THR A 680 2.21 -7.96 36.58
N ILE A 681 2.99 -6.90 36.37
CA ILE A 681 4.25 -6.91 35.63
C ILE A 681 5.31 -6.25 36.50
N SER A 682 6.48 -6.87 36.62
CA SER A 682 7.63 -6.22 37.25
C SER A 682 8.78 -6.07 36.26
N ARG A 683 9.43 -4.90 36.26
CA ARG A 683 10.62 -4.60 35.45
C ARG A 683 11.47 -3.58 36.18
N ASN A 684 12.77 -3.81 36.29
CA ASN A 684 13.73 -2.87 36.87
C ASN A 684 13.32 -2.32 38.26
N GLY A 685 12.77 -3.17 39.13
CA GLY A 685 12.31 -2.79 40.47
C GLY A 685 10.96 -2.07 40.53
N LEU A 686 10.36 -1.74 39.38
CA LEU A 686 8.99 -1.24 39.29
C LEU A 686 8.02 -2.41 39.10
N THR A 687 7.05 -2.54 40.01
CA THR A 687 5.92 -3.47 39.86
C THR A 687 4.65 -2.67 39.64
N ILE A 688 3.93 -2.98 38.57
CA ILE A 688 2.62 -2.42 38.29
C ILE A 688 1.57 -3.51 38.28
N THR A 689 0.42 -3.23 38.85
CA THR A 689 -0.80 -4.05 38.70
C THR A 689 -1.84 -3.18 38.03
N THR A 690 -2.31 -3.63 36.87
CA THR A 690 -3.35 -2.93 36.09
C THR A 690 -4.50 -3.88 35.79
N PRO A 691 -5.76 -3.42 35.83
CA PRO A 691 -6.87 -4.21 35.31
C PRO A 691 -6.63 -4.61 33.85
N ALA A 692 -7.13 -5.77 33.45
CA ALA A 692 -7.17 -6.12 32.03
C ALA A 692 -7.99 -5.06 31.27
N PRO A 693 -7.53 -4.57 30.10
CA PRO A 693 -8.25 -3.53 29.36
C PRO A 693 -9.62 -4.04 28.92
N MET A 694 -10.68 -3.34 29.31
CA MET A 694 -12.06 -3.71 29.05
C MET A 694 -12.76 -2.75 28.08
N PRO A 695 -13.73 -3.21 27.27
CA PRO A 695 -14.67 -2.29 26.66
C PRO A 695 -15.51 -1.63 27.76
N GLN A 696 -15.97 -0.39 27.58
CA GLN A 696 -16.88 0.29 28.53
C GLN A 696 -18.30 -0.36 28.63
N LEU A 697 -18.42 -1.68 28.45
CA LEU A 697 -19.67 -2.45 28.36
C LEU A 697 -19.98 -3.31 29.61
N GLY A 698 -19.37 -3.02 30.76
CA GLY A 698 -19.57 -3.77 32.01
C GLY A 698 -18.70 -5.02 32.14
N ALA A 699 -18.45 -5.46 33.38
CA ALA A 699 -17.44 -6.49 33.71
C ALA A 699 -17.85 -7.92 33.25
N PRO A 700 -16.99 -8.64 32.51
CA PRO A 700 -17.16 -10.06 32.19
C PRO A 700 -16.44 -10.99 33.20
N LEU A 701 -16.65 -12.30 33.08
CA LEU A 701 -15.93 -13.33 33.85
C LEU A 701 -14.54 -13.55 33.23
N LEU A 702 -13.49 -13.48 34.06
CA LEU A 702 -12.08 -13.70 33.70
C LEU A 702 -11.71 -15.19 33.67
#